data_AF-A0AAD5W5Q5-F1
#
_entry.id   AF-A0AAD5W5Q5-F1
#
_cell.length_a   1.000
_cell.length_b   1.000
_cell.length_c   1.000
_cell.angle_alpha   90.00
_cell.angle_beta   90.00
_cell.angle_gamma   90.00
#
_symmetry.space_group_name_H-M   'P 1'
#
loop_
_entity.id
_entity.type
_entity.pdbx_description
1 polymer ?
#
loop_
_entity_poly.entity_id
_entity_poly.type
_entity_poly.pdbx_seq_one_letter_code
_entity_poly.pdbx_strand_id
1 'polypeptide(L)'
;MVHNSHCSLHHMWIGGFLIVGAAAHAAIFIVRDYDPTTRYNDLLDRVLRHRDAIISHLNWVCIFLGFHSFGLYIHNDTMSALGRPQDMFSDTAIQLQPIFAQWVQNTHALAPSLTAPGATTSTSLTWGGSELVAVGGKVAMLPIPLGTADFLVHHIHAFTIHVTVLILLKGVLFARSSRLIPDKANLGFRFPCDGPGRGGTCQVSAWDHVFLGLFWMYNAISVVIFHFSWKMQSDVWGTISDQGIVTHITGGNFAQSSITINGWLRDFLWAQASQVIQSYGSSLSAYGLFFLGAHFVWAFSLMFLFSGRGYWQELIESIVWAHNKLKVAPATQPRALSIIQGRAVGVTHYLLGGIATTWAFFLARIIANIFASHFGQLAIIFLWTSGNLFHVAWQGNFESWIQDPLHIRPIAHAIWDPHFGQPAVEAFTRGGATGPVNIAYSGLYQWWYTIGLRSNEDLYIGALFLLLLSAISLVAGWLHLQPKWKPSLSWFKNAESRLNHHLSGLFGVSSLAWTGHLVHVAIPGSRGEYVRWSNFLDIPPHPQGLGPLLTGQWNLYAQNPDSSSHLFSTSQGAGTAILTLLGGFHPQTQSLWLTDIAHHHLAIAFIFLIAGHMYRTNFGIGHSIKDLLEAHIPPGGRLGRGHKGLYDTINNSIHFQLGLALASLGVITSLVAQHMYSLPAYAFIAQDFTTQAALYTHHQYIAGFIMTGAFAHGAIFFIRDYNPAQNEDNVLARMLDHKEAIISHLSWASLFLGFHTLGLYVHNDVMLAFGTPEKQILIEPIFAQWIQSAHGKTSYGFDVLLSSTSGPAFNAGRNIWLPGWLNAVNENKNSLFLTIGPGDFFGSSCYCSRFAYNYINFSKGCFRCTWF
;
A
#
# COMPACT_ATOMS: atom_id res chain seq x y z
N MET A 1 -12.82 22.36 8.78
CA MET A 1 -13.59 21.39 9.60
C MET A 1 -12.91 20.02 9.65
N VAL A 2 -12.67 19.35 8.51
CA VAL A 2 -11.99 18.03 8.41
C VAL A 2 -10.56 18.01 8.97
N HIS A 3 -9.81 19.09 8.77
CA HIS A 3 -8.43 19.21 9.25
C HIS A 3 -8.32 19.25 10.79
N ASN A 4 -9.27 19.92 11.47
CA ASN A 4 -9.26 20.04 12.94
C ASN A 4 -9.66 18.72 13.64
N SER A 5 -10.58 17.96 13.05
CA SER A 5 -10.97 16.63 13.55
C SER A 5 -9.81 15.62 13.40
N HIS A 6 -9.09 15.65 12.27
CA HIS A 6 -7.91 14.82 12.07
C HIS A 6 -6.76 15.18 13.01
N CYS A 7 -6.50 16.48 13.20
CA CYS A 7 -5.47 16.94 14.11
C CYS A 7 -5.77 16.48 15.55
N SER A 8 -6.99 16.68 16.05
CA SER A 8 -7.39 16.23 17.39
C SER A 8 -7.27 14.71 17.56
N LEU A 9 -7.79 13.93 16.60
CA LEU A 9 -7.69 12.46 16.60
C LEU A 9 -6.24 11.98 16.69
N HIS A 10 -5.36 12.52 15.83
CA HIS A 10 -3.95 12.17 15.77
C HIS A 10 -3.22 12.47 17.10
N HIS A 11 -3.45 13.65 17.68
CA HIS A 11 -2.81 14.04 18.93
C HIS A 11 -3.30 13.21 20.13
N MET A 12 -4.57 12.79 20.14
CA MET A 12 -5.10 11.89 21.17
C MET A 12 -4.45 10.50 21.12
N TRP A 13 -4.26 9.93 19.93
CA TRP A 13 -3.55 8.66 19.77
C TRP A 13 -2.09 8.76 20.20
N ILE A 14 -1.37 9.80 19.76
CA ILE A 14 0.01 10.04 20.19
C ILE A 14 0.09 10.20 21.70
N GLY A 15 -0.78 11.03 22.29
CA GLY A 15 -0.82 11.24 23.74
C GLY A 15 -1.06 9.93 24.50
N GLY A 16 -2.01 9.10 24.04
CA GLY A 16 -2.25 7.78 24.61
C GLY A 16 -1.03 6.87 24.55
N PHE A 17 -0.39 6.74 23.38
CA PHE A 17 0.81 5.91 23.22
C PHE A 17 1.98 6.41 24.08
N LEU A 18 2.15 7.73 24.21
CA LEU A 18 3.17 8.31 25.09
C LEU A 18 2.88 8.01 26.56
N ILE A 19 1.63 8.06 27.01
CA ILE A 19 1.24 7.75 28.40
C ILE A 19 1.49 6.27 28.72
N VAL A 20 1.04 5.36 27.86
CA VAL A 20 1.28 3.92 28.03
C VAL A 20 2.78 3.61 27.94
N GLY A 21 3.49 4.23 26.99
CA GLY A 21 4.92 4.11 26.82
C GLY A 21 5.69 4.58 28.06
N ALA A 22 5.30 5.71 28.64
CA ALA A 22 5.88 6.23 29.87
C ALA A 22 5.69 5.26 31.04
N ALA A 23 4.50 4.68 31.20
CA ALA A 23 4.24 3.65 32.21
C ALA A 23 5.07 2.38 31.99
N ALA A 24 5.22 1.92 30.74
CA ALA A 24 6.07 0.78 30.40
C ALA A 24 7.55 1.03 30.79
N HIS A 25 8.07 2.22 30.48
CA HIS A 25 9.44 2.61 30.84
C HIS A 25 9.62 2.76 32.35
N ALA A 26 8.63 3.33 33.05
CA ALA A 26 8.62 3.42 34.50
C ALA A 26 8.63 2.02 35.14
N ALA A 27 7.86 1.07 34.62
CA ALA A 27 7.89 -0.32 35.10
C ALA A 27 9.26 -1.00 34.86
N ILE A 28 9.89 -0.78 33.70
CA ILE A 28 11.25 -1.27 33.40
C ILE A 28 12.27 -0.68 34.38
N PHE A 29 12.21 0.63 34.63
CA PHE A 29 13.07 1.31 35.59
C PHE A 29 12.93 0.71 37.00
N ILE A 30 11.69 0.48 37.47
CA ILE A 30 11.42 -0.15 38.77
C ILE A 30 12.01 -1.57 38.86
N VAL A 31 12.05 -2.32 37.75
CA VAL A 31 12.60 -3.68 37.71
C VAL A 31 14.13 -3.69 37.63
N ARG A 32 14.69 -2.91 36.70
CA ARG A 32 16.11 -2.97 36.31
C ARG A 32 17.00 -2.05 37.13
N ASP A 33 16.57 -0.82 37.37
CA ASP A 33 17.46 0.27 37.79
C ASP A 33 17.18 0.78 39.21
N TYR A 34 15.96 0.60 39.71
CA TYR A 34 15.62 0.97 41.07
C TYR A 34 16.29 0.02 42.07
N ASP A 35 17.01 0.53 43.05
CA ASP A 35 17.66 -0.24 44.11
C ASP A 35 17.13 0.23 45.48
N PRO A 36 16.43 -0.64 46.25
CA PRO A 36 15.80 -0.19 47.49
C PRO A 36 16.83 0.03 48.61
N THR A 37 18.07 -0.47 48.44
CA THR A 37 19.13 -0.33 49.44
C THR A 37 19.81 1.04 49.39
N THR A 38 19.80 1.68 48.22
CA THR A 38 20.41 3.00 47.98
C THR A 38 19.40 4.14 47.90
N ARG A 39 18.09 3.82 47.82
CA ARG A 39 16.98 4.79 47.69
C ARG A 39 16.02 4.79 48.89
N TYR A 40 16.53 4.55 50.09
CA TYR A 40 15.71 4.45 51.30
C TYR A 40 15.09 5.81 51.70
N ASN A 41 13.77 5.82 51.92
CA ASN A 41 12.97 6.93 52.45
C ASN A 41 12.93 8.20 51.58
N ASP A 42 13.26 8.08 50.29
CA ASP A 42 12.98 9.12 49.31
C ASP A 42 11.49 9.14 48.93
N LEU A 43 11.08 10.13 48.13
CA LEU A 43 9.68 10.27 47.72
C LEU A 43 9.16 9.02 47.00
N LEU A 44 10.00 8.39 46.17
CA LEU A 44 9.61 7.22 45.38
C LEU A 44 9.44 5.99 46.28
N ASP A 45 10.35 5.77 47.24
CA ASP A 45 10.23 4.70 48.25
C ASP A 45 8.97 4.86 49.11
N ARG A 46 8.63 6.10 49.52
CA ARG A 46 7.36 6.36 50.24
C ARG A 46 6.14 6.01 49.41
N VAL A 47 6.12 6.39 48.13
CA VAL A 47 5.02 6.03 47.21
C VAL A 47 4.91 4.50 47.06
N LEU A 48 6.04 3.79 46.92
CA LEU A 48 6.05 2.33 46.81
C LEU A 48 5.61 1.61 48.09
N ARG A 49 5.81 2.19 49.27
CA ARG A 49 5.31 1.68 50.56
C ARG A 49 3.80 1.87 50.74
N HIS A 50 3.22 2.89 50.11
CA HIS A 50 1.77 3.15 50.13
C HIS A 50 1.02 2.61 48.91
N ARG A 51 1.67 1.80 48.07
CA ARG A 51 1.10 1.29 46.81
C ARG A 51 -0.24 0.58 46.97
N ASP A 52 -0.45 -0.17 48.06
CA ASP A 52 -1.69 -0.91 48.29
C ASP A 52 -2.86 0.04 48.53
N ALA A 53 -2.65 1.12 49.28
CA ALA A 53 -3.66 2.15 49.51
C ALA A 53 -4.01 2.92 48.23
N ILE A 54 -2.98 3.26 47.43
CA ILE A 54 -3.14 3.96 46.14
C ILE A 54 -3.99 3.11 45.18
N ILE A 55 -3.64 1.83 45.02
CA ILE A 55 -4.38 0.92 44.13
C ILE A 55 -5.78 0.59 44.67
N SER A 56 -5.93 0.42 45.99
CA SER A 56 -7.25 0.19 46.60
C SER A 56 -8.21 1.36 46.37
N HIS A 57 -7.73 2.60 46.53
CA HIS A 57 -8.54 3.79 46.26
C HIS A 57 -8.94 3.87 44.80
N LEU A 58 -7.98 3.70 43.88
CA LEU A 58 -8.24 3.77 42.45
C LEU A 58 -9.16 2.65 41.96
N ASN A 59 -9.06 1.45 42.56
CA ASN A 59 -9.99 0.35 42.32
C ASN A 59 -11.42 0.70 42.77
N TRP A 60 -11.58 1.28 43.95
CA TRP A 60 -12.88 1.77 44.44
C TRP A 60 -13.48 2.81 43.48
N VAL A 61 -12.68 3.78 43.03
CA VAL A 61 -13.11 4.80 42.05
C VAL A 61 -13.55 4.16 40.74
N CYS A 62 -12.81 3.18 40.22
CA CYS A 62 -13.17 2.47 38.99
C CYS A 62 -14.49 1.69 39.13
N ILE A 63 -14.69 1.00 40.26
CA ILE A 63 -15.94 0.27 40.54
C ILE A 63 -17.11 1.25 40.66
N PHE A 64 -16.92 2.33 41.41
CA PHE A 64 -17.93 3.38 41.59
C PHE A 64 -18.35 3.99 40.24
N LEU A 65 -17.38 4.46 39.45
CA LEU A 65 -17.64 5.07 38.14
C LEU A 65 -18.24 4.06 37.16
N GLY A 66 -17.78 2.80 37.16
CA GLY A 66 -18.31 1.74 36.32
C GLY A 66 -19.78 1.42 36.64
N PHE A 67 -20.09 1.24 37.92
CA PHE A 67 -21.46 0.98 38.36
C PHE A 67 -22.41 2.14 38.01
N HIS A 68 -21.97 3.39 38.20
CA HIS A 68 -22.77 4.56 37.87
C HIS A 68 -22.94 4.71 36.34
N SER A 69 -21.85 4.68 35.57
CA SER A 69 -21.93 4.89 34.12
C SER A 69 -22.77 3.82 33.43
N PHE A 70 -22.45 2.53 33.59
CA PHE A 70 -23.24 1.47 32.97
C PHE A 70 -24.63 1.31 33.59
N GLY A 71 -24.77 1.53 34.90
CA GLY A 71 -26.06 1.43 35.58
C GLY A 71 -27.09 2.42 35.04
N LEU A 72 -26.69 3.68 34.77
CA LEU A 72 -27.57 4.69 34.18
C LEU A 72 -28.01 4.31 32.76
N TYR A 73 -27.10 3.76 31.96
CA TYR A 73 -27.40 3.29 30.62
C TYR A 73 -28.33 2.07 30.61
N ILE A 74 -28.05 1.08 31.45
CA ILE A 74 -28.90 -0.12 31.61
C ILE A 74 -30.29 0.26 32.13
N HIS A 75 -30.37 1.20 33.07
CA HIS A 75 -31.64 1.76 33.53
C HIS A 75 -32.43 2.35 32.35
N ASN A 76 -31.80 3.22 31.56
CA ASN A 76 -32.45 3.86 30.42
C ASN A 76 -32.89 2.85 29.34
N ASP A 77 -32.07 1.85 29.02
CA ASP A 77 -32.45 0.77 28.11
C ASP A 77 -33.64 -0.05 28.65
N THR A 78 -33.64 -0.34 29.96
CA THR A 78 -34.72 -1.08 30.62
C THR A 78 -36.03 -0.28 30.61
N MET A 79 -35.99 1.00 30.98
CA MET A 79 -37.16 1.87 30.97
C MET A 79 -37.69 2.10 29.55
N SER A 80 -36.79 2.24 28.58
CA SER A 80 -37.17 2.32 27.16
C SER A 80 -37.86 1.04 26.69
N ALA A 81 -37.33 -0.14 27.02
CA ALA A 81 -37.93 -1.44 26.68
C ALA A 81 -39.30 -1.67 27.34
N LEU A 82 -39.50 -1.13 28.55
CA LEU A 82 -40.78 -1.18 29.26
C LEU A 82 -41.78 -0.09 28.82
N GLY A 83 -41.43 0.74 27.83
CA GLY A 83 -42.31 1.81 27.33
C GLY A 83 -42.52 2.95 28.33
N ARG A 84 -41.54 3.21 29.20
CA ARG A 84 -41.60 4.22 30.28
C ARG A 84 -40.58 5.36 30.07
N PRO A 85 -40.70 6.17 29.00
CA PRO A 85 -39.73 7.22 28.71
C PRO A 85 -39.67 8.34 29.76
N GLN A 86 -40.76 8.57 30.50
CA GLN A 86 -40.82 9.54 31.60
C GLN A 86 -39.96 9.18 32.83
N ASP A 87 -39.53 7.92 32.93
CA ASP A 87 -38.70 7.42 34.02
C ASP A 87 -37.22 7.29 33.61
N MET A 88 -36.86 7.78 32.43
CA MET A 88 -35.49 7.77 31.91
C MET A 88 -34.69 8.98 32.39
N PHE A 89 -33.38 8.81 32.51
CA PHE A 89 -32.44 9.91 32.64
C PHE A 89 -32.28 10.62 31.29
N SER A 90 -32.92 11.78 31.13
CA SER A 90 -32.93 12.58 29.91
C SER A 90 -33.21 14.06 30.22
N ASP A 91 -32.99 14.93 29.24
CA ASP A 91 -33.28 16.36 29.39
C ASP A 91 -34.78 16.66 29.53
N THR A 92 -35.66 15.72 29.21
CA THR A 92 -37.13 15.90 29.25
C THR A 92 -37.81 15.13 30.39
N ALA A 93 -37.06 14.33 31.15
CA ALA A 93 -37.56 13.52 32.26
C ALA A 93 -36.67 13.71 33.50
N ILE A 94 -35.90 12.70 33.91
CA ILE A 94 -35.00 12.81 35.07
C ILE A 94 -33.68 13.44 34.61
N GLN A 95 -33.54 14.74 34.81
CA GLN A 95 -32.39 15.50 34.32
C GLN A 95 -31.13 15.28 35.18
N LEU A 96 -30.00 14.99 34.54
CA LEU A 96 -28.67 15.00 35.18
C LEU A 96 -27.81 16.08 34.50
N GLN A 97 -27.70 17.23 35.16
CA GLN A 97 -27.01 18.38 34.56
C GLN A 97 -25.50 18.34 34.85
N PRO A 98 -24.63 18.58 33.84
CA PRO A 98 -23.20 18.74 34.04
C PRO A 98 -22.87 20.13 34.63
N ILE A 99 -23.27 20.35 35.89
CA ILE A 99 -23.25 21.64 36.59
C ILE A 99 -21.90 22.36 36.50
N PHE A 100 -20.78 21.64 36.70
CA PHE A 100 -19.46 22.25 36.63
C PHE A 100 -19.06 22.66 35.21
N ALA A 101 -19.39 21.85 34.19
CA ALA A 101 -19.08 22.17 32.81
C ALA A 101 -19.93 23.34 32.30
N GLN A 102 -21.21 23.36 32.67
CA GLN A 102 -22.10 24.50 32.41
C GLN A 102 -21.64 25.76 33.14
N TRP A 103 -21.15 25.64 34.37
CA TRP A 103 -20.56 26.77 35.10
C TRP A 103 -19.33 27.36 34.38
N VAL A 104 -18.44 26.50 33.84
CA VAL A 104 -17.32 26.96 33.01
C VAL A 104 -17.83 27.65 31.73
N GLN A 105 -18.77 27.03 30.99
CA GLN A 105 -19.36 27.66 29.79
C GLN A 105 -19.97 29.03 30.13
N ASN A 106 -20.76 29.13 31.20
CA ASN A 106 -21.36 30.37 31.64
C ASN A 106 -20.31 31.43 32.04
N THR A 107 -19.19 31.02 32.64
CA THR A 107 -18.08 31.94 32.96
C THR A 107 -17.47 32.51 31.68
N HIS A 108 -17.27 31.69 30.64
CA HIS A 108 -16.77 32.14 29.34
C HIS A 108 -17.78 33.01 28.56
N ALA A 109 -19.07 32.71 28.70
CA ALA A 109 -20.17 33.50 28.15
C ALA A 109 -20.24 34.90 28.77
N LEU A 110 -20.08 34.98 30.10
CA LEU A 110 -20.17 36.23 30.87
C LEU A 110 -18.84 37.02 30.92
N ALA A 111 -17.71 36.41 30.58
CA ALA A 111 -16.38 37.03 30.63
C ALA A 111 -16.26 38.39 29.92
N PRO A 112 -16.85 38.63 28.72
CA PRO A 112 -16.84 39.95 28.08
C PRO A 112 -17.49 41.03 28.96
N SER A 113 -18.61 40.72 29.60
CA SER A 113 -19.34 41.67 30.45
C SER A 113 -18.66 41.96 31.79
N LEU A 114 -17.77 41.07 32.26
CA LEU A 114 -17.13 41.15 33.59
C LEU A 114 -15.66 41.58 33.56
N THR A 115 -14.92 41.21 32.51
CA THR A 115 -13.46 41.40 32.44
C THR A 115 -12.97 42.21 31.23
N ALA A 116 -13.81 42.41 30.22
CA ALA A 116 -13.48 43.19 29.02
C ALA A 116 -14.70 43.97 28.49
N PRO A 117 -15.14 45.05 29.18
CA PRO A 117 -16.42 45.72 28.92
C PRO A 117 -16.61 46.32 27.52
N GLY A 118 -15.53 46.48 26.75
CA GLY A 118 -15.55 46.93 25.35
C GLY A 118 -15.62 45.80 24.31
N ALA A 119 -15.57 44.54 24.73
CA ALA A 119 -15.70 43.40 23.83
C ALA A 119 -17.17 43.17 23.46
N THR A 120 -17.47 43.22 22.17
CA THR A 120 -18.83 43.08 21.63
C THR A 120 -19.25 41.63 21.39
N THR A 121 -18.36 40.66 21.62
CA THR A 121 -18.59 39.22 21.37
C THR A 121 -18.01 38.33 22.48
N SER A 122 -18.57 37.14 22.65
CA SER A 122 -18.11 36.12 23.61
C SER A 122 -16.69 35.63 23.31
N THR A 123 -15.91 35.27 24.35
CA THR A 123 -14.55 34.69 24.19
C THR A 123 -14.53 33.39 23.38
N SER A 124 -15.66 32.68 23.32
CA SER A 124 -15.88 31.53 22.44
C SER A 124 -17.34 31.51 22.00
N LEU A 125 -17.56 31.56 20.69
CA LEU A 125 -18.90 31.44 20.08
C LEU A 125 -19.57 30.09 20.40
N THR A 126 -18.77 29.08 20.75
CA THR A 126 -19.24 27.73 21.10
C THR A 126 -19.69 27.62 22.56
N TRP A 127 -19.16 28.46 23.46
CA TRP A 127 -19.36 28.37 24.92
C TRP A 127 -20.13 29.59 25.46
N GLY A 128 -21.12 30.09 24.72
CA GLY A 128 -21.94 31.22 25.18
C GLY A 128 -22.36 32.24 24.13
N GLY A 129 -22.02 32.04 22.85
CA GLY A 129 -22.60 32.87 21.78
C GLY A 129 -24.08 32.56 21.58
N SER A 130 -24.87 33.52 21.12
CA SER A 130 -26.20 33.29 20.52
C SER A 130 -26.16 33.31 19.00
N GLU A 131 -24.98 33.57 18.42
CA GLU A 131 -24.78 33.81 16.99
C GLU A 131 -24.27 32.56 16.28
N LEU A 132 -24.99 32.18 15.23
CA LEU A 132 -24.55 31.18 14.26
C LEU A 132 -23.59 31.86 13.26
N VAL A 133 -22.45 31.21 12.99
CA VAL A 133 -21.52 31.65 11.94
C VAL A 133 -21.67 30.72 10.74
N ALA A 134 -22.06 31.28 9.59
CA ALA A 134 -22.19 30.58 8.32
C ALA A 134 -21.07 30.96 7.35
N VAL A 135 -20.49 29.99 6.63
CA VAL A 135 -19.58 30.26 5.50
C VAL A 135 -19.98 29.38 4.32
N GLY A 136 -20.38 30.01 3.21
CA GLY A 136 -20.74 29.30 1.98
C GLY A 136 -21.94 28.34 2.14
N GLY A 137 -22.98 28.74 2.88
CA GLY A 137 -24.18 27.92 3.13
C GLY A 137 -23.98 26.78 4.12
N LYS A 138 -22.83 26.72 4.81
CA LYS A 138 -22.52 25.72 5.84
C LYS A 138 -22.29 26.38 7.19
N VAL A 139 -22.69 25.68 8.26
CA VAL A 139 -22.40 26.11 9.63
C VAL A 139 -20.90 25.99 9.89
N ALA A 140 -20.25 27.09 10.26
CA ALA A 140 -18.86 27.14 10.67
C ALA A 140 -18.72 27.01 12.20
N MET A 141 -19.56 27.70 12.97
CA MET A 141 -19.61 27.63 14.44
C MET A 141 -21.04 27.82 14.94
N LEU A 142 -21.41 27.05 15.97
CA LEU A 142 -22.68 27.12 16.69
C LEU A 142 -22.44 26.93 18.20
N PRO A 143 -23.31 27.48 19.07
CA PRO A 143 -23.30 27.21 20.50
C PRO A 143 -23.61 25.73 20.78
N ILE A 144 -22.89 25.11 21.71
CA ILE A 144 -23.09 23.69 22.07
C ILE A 144 -23.60 23.61 23.51
N PRO A 145 -24.92 23.49 23.73
CA PRO A 145 -25.46 23.26 25.07
C PRO A 145 -25.07 21.85 25.56
N LEU A 146 -24.71 21.77 26.84
CA LEU A 146 -24.42 20.52 27.52
C LEU A 146 -25.65 20.06 28.30
N GLY A 147 -26.08 18.82 28.08
CA GLY A 147 -27.24 18.24 28.74
C GLY A 147 -26.94 16.89 29.41
N THR A 148 -28.00 16.17 29.71
CA THR A 148 -27.98 14.84 30.36
C THR A 148 -27.19 13.84 29.53
N ALA A 149 -27.38 13.83 28.20
CA ALA A 149 -26.61 13.01 27.28
C ALA A 149 -25.10 13.22 27.41
N ASP A 150 -24.66 14.48 27.45
CA ASP A 150 -23.25 14.82 27.62
C ASP A 150 -22.74 14.33 28.99
N PHE A 151 -23.51 14.51 30.06
CA PHE A 151 -23.15 14.01 31.40
C PHE A 151 -22.89 12.50 31.42
N LEU A 152 -23.79 11.70 30.82
CA LEU A 152 -23.66 10.24 30.79
C LEU A 152 -22.38 9.77 30.06
N VAL A 153 -22.06 10.38 28.91
CA VAL A 153 -20.87 10.02 28.12
C VAL A 153 -19.58 10.40 28.84
N HIS A 154 -19.54 11.56 29.50
CA HIS A 154 -18.37 11.97 30.28
C HIS A 154 -18.10 11.01 31.44
N HIS A 155 -19.13 10.40 32.04
CA HIS A 155 -18.96 9.38 33.08
C HIS A 155 -18.37 8.08 32.54
N ILE A 156 -18.78 7.63 31.34
CA ILE A 156 -18.13 6.50 30.66
C ILE A 156 -16.66 6.84 30.37
N HIS A 157 -16.39 8.04 29.84
CA HIS A 157 -15.03 8.43 29.53
C HIS A 157 -14.15 8.49 30.79
N ALA A 158 -14.66 9.08 31.88
CA ALA A 158 -14.00 9.08 33.17
C ALA A 158 -13.71 7.65 33.64
N PHE A 159 -14.68 6.74 33.60
CA PHE A 159 -14.46 5.33 33.92
C PHE A 159 -13.31 4.73 33.11
N THR A 160 -13.32 4.87 31.77
CA THR A 160 -12.26 4.30 30.91
C THR A 160 -10.87 4.89 31.17
N ILE A 161 -10.76 6.19 31.46
CA ILE A 161 -9.49 6.82 31.87
C ILE A 161 -9.01 6.20 33.19
N HIS A 162 -9.87 6.17 34.21
CA HIS A 162 -9.48 5.70 35.54
C HIS A 162 -9.09 4.22 35.53
N VAL A 163 -9.77 3.39 34.73
CA VAL A 163 -9.38 1.99 34.52
C VAL A 163 -8.03 1.89 33.82
N THR A 164 -7.77 2.71 32.79
CA THR A 164 -6.45 2.75 32.12
C THR A 164 -5.35 3.13 33.11
N VAL A 165 -5.57 4.17 33.93
CA VAL A 165 -4.63 4.60 34.97
C VAL A 165 -4.44 3.50 36.02
N LEU A 166 -5.50 2.82 36.45
CA LEU A 166 -5.44 1.71 37.40
C LEU A 166 -4.50 0.61 36.90
N ILE A 167 -4.66 0.22 35.65
CA ILE A 167 -3.86 -0.85 35.04
C ILE A 167 -2.39 -0.43 34.92
N LEU A 168 -2.12 0.76 34.38
CA LEU A 168 -0.76 1.25 34.18
C LEU A 168 -0.04 1.49 35.51
N LEU A 169 -0.69 2.16 36.46
CA LEU A 169 -0.10 2.49 37.75
C LEU A 169 0.12 1.23 38.61
N LYS A 170 -0.83 0.28 38.59
CA LYS A 170 -0.64 -1.03 39.22
C LYS A 170 0.54 -1.76 38.59
N GLY A 171 0.66 -1.72 37.27
CA GLY A 171 1.79 -2.27 36.52
C GLY A 171 3.14 -1.74 37.00
N VAL A 172 3.25 -0.41 37.14
CA VAL A 172 4.48 0.27 37.60
C VAL A 172 4.78 -0.05 39.07
N LEU A 173 3.82 0.17 39.98
CA LEU A 173 4.05 0.05 41.42
C LEU A 173 4.33 -1.39 41.87
N PHE A 174 3.83 -2.39 41.14
CA PHE A 174 4.02 -3.81 41.44
C PHE A 174 5.02 -4.52 40.52
N ALA A 175 5.68 -3.80 39.59
CA ALA A 175 6.60 -4.38 38.61
C ALA A 175 7.70 -5.22 39.28
N ARG A 176 8.19 -4.83 40.46
CA ARG A 176 9.23 -5.54 41.22
C ARG A 176 8.73 -6.66 42.13
N SER A 177 7.48 -6.59 42.56
CA SER A 177 6.80 -7.67 43.33
C SER A 177 6.40 -8.84 42.42
N SER A 178 6.69 -8.73 41.12
CA SER A 178 6.50 -9.72 40.06
C SER A 178 7.79 -10.49 39.77
N ARG A 179 8.50 -10.97 40.81
CA ARG A 179 9.55 -11.98 40.58
C ARG A 179 8.87 -13.26 40.10
N LEU A 180 9.38 -13.83 39.01
CA LEU A 180 8.90 -15.05 38.35
C LEU A 180 8.59 -16.19 39.35
N ILE A 181 7.34 -16.25 39.82
CA ILE A 181 6.66 -17.36 40.51
C ILE A 181 6.73 -17.47 42.07
N PRO A 182 7.71 -17.00 42.90
CA PRO A 182 7.75 -17.45 44.30
C PRO A 182 6.89 -16.62 45.25
N ASP A 183 6.67 -15.32 44.97
CA ASP A 183 6.00 -14.42 45.93
C ASP A 183 4.46 -14.55 45.92
N LYS A 184 3.87 -15.04 44.82
CA LYS A 184 2.41 -15.24 44.71
C LYS A 184 1.90 -16.44 45.51
N ALA A 185 2.77 -17.36 45.91
CA ALA A 185 2.45 -18.43 46.86
C ALA A 185 2.14 -17.90 48.26
N ASN A 186 2.74 -16.77 48.64
CA ASN A 186 2.55 -16.14 49.97
C ASN A 186 1.26 -15.32 50.08
N LEU A 187 0.64 -14.94 48.95
CA LEU A 187 -0.55 -14.07 48.91
C LEU A 187 -1.89 -14.84 48.75
N GLY A 188 -1.86 -16.18 48.72
CA GLY A 188 -3.08 -17.01 48.74
C GLY A 188 -3.94 -17.02 47.46
N PHE A 189 -3.59 -16.25 46.42
CA PHE A 189 -4.31 -16.25 45.15
C PHE A 189 -3.96 -17.49 44.31
N ARG A 190 -4.79 -18.54 44.39
CA ARG A 190 -4.76 -19.66 43.44
C ARG A 190 -5.50 -19.24 42.16
N PHE A 191 -4.77 -19.10 41.05
CA PHE A 191 -5.34 -19.17 39.71
C PHE A 191 -4.83 -20.45 39.02
N PRO A 192 -5.61 -21.04 38.09
CA PRO A 192 -5.28 -22.31 37.45
C PRO A 192 -4.06 -22.11 36.53
N CYS A 193 -2.91 -22.54 37.01
CA CYS A 193 -1.77 -22.82 36.16
C CYS A 193 -2.03 -24.17 35.49
N ASP A 194 -2.09 -24.22 34.15
CA ASP A 194 -2.09 -25.48 33.42
C ASP A 194 -0.76 -26.22 33.68
N GLY A 195 -0.81 -27.19 34.60
CA GLY A 195 -0.01 -28.42 34.58
C GLY A 195 1.50 -28.31 34.86
N PRO A 196 2.06 -29.01 35.86
CA PRO A 196 3.49 -28.99 36.20
C PRO A 196 4.45 -29.56 35.13
N GLY A 197 3.96 -30.09 34.00
CA GLY A 197 4.74 -30.91 33.06
C GLY A 197 5.10 -30.29 31.71
N ARG A 198 4.67 -29.06 31.37
CA ARG A 198 4.86 -28.50 30.01
C ARG A 198 5.28 -27.01 29.97
N GLY A 199 6.04 -26.53 30.94
CA GLY A 199 6.71 -25.22 30.87
C GLY A 199 5.77 -24.03 30.64
N GLY A 200 4.54 -24.08 31.18
CA GLY A 200 3.61 -22.95 31.10
C GLY A 200 4.10 -21.76 31.92
N THR A 201 4.27 -20.61 31.28
CA THR A 201 4.50 -19.36 32.01
C THR A 201 3.18 -18.88 32.62
N CYS A 202 3.13 -18.78 33.94
CA CYS A 202 2.02 -18.13 34.65
C CYS A 202 1.86 -16.69 34.15
N GLN A 203 0.61 -16.18 34.05
CA GLN A 203 0.27 -14.78 33.70
C GLN A 203 0.86 -13.78 34.70
N VAL A 204 2.17 -13.51 34.61
CA VAL A 204 2.90 -12.66 35.55
C VAL A 204 4.03 -11.93 34.84
N SER A 205 3.75 -11.35 33.67
CA SER A 205 4.75 -10.53 32.97
C SER A 205 4.51 -9.03 33.24
N ALA A 206 5.59 -8.27 33.43
CA ALA A 206 5.54 -6.81 33.39
C ALA A 206 5.04 -6.26 32.04
N TRP A 207 4.85 -7.11 31.02
CA TRP A 207 4.25 -6.72 29.74
C TRP A 207 2.72 -6.81 29.74
N ASP A 208 2.11 -7.54 30.68
CA ASP A 208 0.67 -7.79 30.70
C ASP A 208 -0.14 -6.52 30.98
N HIS A 209 0.37 -5.64 31.85
CA HIS A 209 -0.26 -4.34 32.11
C HIS A 209 -0.10 -3.38 30.93
N VAL A 210 0.93 -3.53 30.10
CA VAL A 210 1.11 -2.74 28.88
C VAL A 210 0.06 -3.13 27.84
N PHE A 211 -0.15 -4.44 27.64
CA PHE A 211 -1.18 -4.95 26.73
C PHE A 211 -2.59 -4.53 27.17
N LEU A 212 -2.92 -4.71 28.45
CA LEU A 212 -4.22 -4.32 28.99
C LEU A 212 -4.38 -2.79 29.05
N GLY A 213 -3.29 -2.06 29.29
CA GLY A 213 -3.26 -0.59 29.26
C GLY A 213 -3.51 -0.05 27.85
N LEU A 214 -2.91 -0.64 26.82
CA LEU A 214 -3.18 -0.32 25.42
C LEU A 214 -4.63 -0.57 25.03
N PHE A 215 -5.22 -1.67 25.50
CA PHE A 215 -6.63 -1.98 25.28
C PHE A 215 -7.55 -0.91 25.89
N TRP A 216 -7.37 -0.57 27.18
CA TRP A 216 -8.22 0.42 27.83
C TRP A 216 -7.97 1.85 27.36
N MET A 217 -6.72 2.17 26.98
CA MET A 217 -6.38 3.41 26.29
C MET A 217 -7.15 3.54 24.96
N TYR A 218 -7.16 2.49 24.13
CA TYR A 218 -7.93 2.48 22.89
C TYR A 218 -9.43 2.76 23.13
N ASN A 219 -10.01 2.12 24.14
CA ASN A 219 -11.43 2.33 24.50
C ASN A 219 -11.69 3.74 25.02
N ALA A 220 -10.80 4.29 25.86
CA ALA A 220 -10.92 5.64 26.38
C ALA A 220 -10.89 6.69 25.25
N ILE A 221 -9.96 6.53 24.30
CA ILE A 221 -9.84 7.39 23.12
C ILE A 221 -11.07 7.23 22.21
N SER A 222 -11.53 5.99 21.99
CA SER A 222 -12.69 5.70 21.13
C SER A 222 -13.98 6.37 21.61
N VAL A 223 -14.25 6.36 22.92
CA VAL A 223 -15.43 7.02 23.51
C VAL A 223 -15.47 8.50 23.14
N VAL A 224 -14.35 9.22 23.24
CA VAL A 224 -14.27 10.65 22.91
C VAL A 224 -14.44 10.90 21.43
N ILE A 225 -13.79 10.10 20.59
CA ILE A 225 -13.83 10.27 19.14
C ILE A 225 -15.25 10.08 18.62
N PHE A 226 -15.93 9.00 19.06
CA PHE A 226 -17.30 8.72 18.65
C PHE A 226 -18.29 9.73 19.23
N HIS A 227 -18.10 10.13 20.49
CA HIS A 227 -18.86 11.23 21.10
C HIS A 227 -18.75 12.53 20.31
N PHE A 228 -17.52 13.00 20.10
CA PHE A 228 -17.27 14.22 19.34
C PHE A 228 -17.88 14.12 17.94
N SER A 229 -17.66 12.99 17.26
CA SER A 229 -18.22 12.81 15.92
C SER A 229 -19.75 12.85 15.91
N TRP A 230 -20.43 12.19 16.83
CA TRP A 230 -21.89 12.16 16.85
C TRP A 230 -22.46 13.52 17.25
N LYS A 231 -21.95 14.12 18.33
CA LYS A 231 -22.34 15.45 18.80
C LYS A 231 -22.16 16.50 17.71
N MET A 232 -21.01 16.51 17.03
CA MET A 232 -20.77 17.48 15.96
C MET A 232 -21.69 17.27 14.77
N GLN A 233 -22.00 16.03 14.37
CA GLN A 233 -22.93 15.78 13.26
C GLN A 233 -24.40 16.06 13.60
N SER A 234 -24.74 16.02 14.88
CA SER A 234 -26.10 16.22 15.39
C SER A 234 -26.37 17.69 15.62
N ASP A 235 -25.43 18.41 16.22
CA ASP A 235 -25.71 19.71 16.83
C ASP A 235 -24.94 20.87 16.16
N VAL A 236 -23.93 20.58 15.33
CA VAL A 236 -23.05 21.64 14.77
C VAL A 236 -22.93 21.57 13.25
N TRP A 237 -22.46 20.46 12.69
CA TRP A 237 -22.26 20.29 11.26
C TRP A 237 -23.61 20.19 10.54
N GLY A 238 -23.82 21.11 9.60
CA GLY A 238 -25.06 21.21 8.86
C GLY A 238 -25.00 22.25 7.75
N THR A 239 -26.08 22.29 6.97
CA THR A 239 -26.31 23.30 5.93
C THR A 239 -27.38 24.28 6.38
N ILE A 240 -27.27 25.51 5.90
CA ILE A 240 -28.21 26.59 6.21
C ILE A 240 -28.95 26.91 4.92
N SER A 241 -30.28 26.84 4.97
CA SER A 241 -31.12 27.22 3.83
C SER A 241 -31.18 28.75 3.67
N ASP A 242 -31.64 29.22 2.51
CA ASP A 242 -31.84 30.66 2.24
C ASP A 242 -32.89 31.31 3.19
N GLN A 243 -33.67 30.49 3.90
CA GLN A 243 -34.62 30.91 4.93
C GLN A 243 -34.03 30.90 6.36
N GLY A 244 -32.74 30.62 6.51
CA GLY A 244 -32.03 30.60 7.80
C GLY A 244 -32.23 29.32 8.62
N ILE A 245 -32.84 28.27 8.06
CA ILE A 245 -33.08 27.00 8.76
C ILE A 245 -31.82 26.13 8.69
N VAL A 246 -31.33 25.69 9.85
CA VAL A 246 -30.19 24.77 9.97
C VAL A 246 -30.65 23.32 9.83
N THR A 247 -29.98 22.57 8.97
CA THR A 247 -30.20 21.13 8.77
C THR A 247 -28.92 20.37 9.11
N HIS A 248 -28.97 19.54 10.16
CA HIS A 248 -27.81 18.78 10.64
C HIS A 248 -27.69 17.42 9.96
N ILE A 249 -26.46 16.91 9.86
CA ILE A 249 -26.14 15.66 9.13
C ILE A 249 -26.89 14.44 9.72
N THR A 250 -27.13 14.43 11.04
CA THR A 250 -27.84 13.34 11.73
C THR A 250 -29.19 13.77 12.32
N GLY A 251 -29.71 14.93 11.89
CA GLY A 251 -31.06 15.39 12.29
C GLY A 251 -31.20 15.77 13.76
N GLY A 252 -30.12 16.10 14.48
CA GLY A 252 -30.22 16.56 15.87
C GLY A 252 -30.51 15.45 16.90
N ASN A 253 -30.24 14.18 16.58
CA ASN A 253 -30.70 13.05 17.39
C ASN A 253 -29.82 12.69 18.61
N PHE A 254 -28.70 13.39 18.83
CA PHE A 254 -27.73 13.03 19.88
C PHE A 254 -28.35 13.07 21.29
N ALA A 255 -28.97 14.20 21.67
CA ALA A 255 -29.54 14.36 23.01
C ALA A 255 -30.66 13.35 23.34
N GLN A 256 -31.36 12.87 22.31
CA GLN A 256 -32.46 11.93 22.46
C GLN A 256 -32.01 10.46 22.45
N SER A 257 -31.02 10.11 21.63
CA SER A 257 -30.67 8.71 21.35
C SER A 257 -29.46 8.24 22.16
N SER A 258 -28.47 9.12 22.40
CA SER A 258 -27.20 8.75 23.05
C SER A 258 -27.30 8.46 24.56
N ILE A 259 -28.51 8.56 25.14
CA ILE A 259 -28.80 8.22 26.54
C ILE A 259 -29.06 6.71 26.76
N THR A 260 -29.02 5.89 25.71
CA THR A 260 -29.21 4.42 25.76
C THR A 260 -28.08 3.70 25.03
N ILE A 261 -27.70 2.48 25.45
CA ILE A 261 -26.69 1.67 24.73
C ILE A 261 -27.22 1.31 23.35
N ASN A 262 -28.51 0.97 23.27
CA ASN A 262 -29.14 0.69 21.99
C ASN A 262 -29.11 1.90 21.05
N GLY A 263 -29.19 3.14 21.55
CA GLY A 263 -29.00 4.33 20.73
C GLY A 263 -27.58 4.46 20.18
N TRP A 264 -26.54 4.21 20.98
CA TRP A 264 -25.15 4.17 20.48
C TRP A 264 -24.94 3.09 19.41
N LEU A 265 -25.49 1.89 19.63
CA LEU A 265 -25.32 0.78 18.70
C LEU A 265 -26.17 0.98 17.44
N ARG A 266 -27.47 1.24 17.57
CA ARG A 266 -28.42 1.31 16.46
C ARG A 266 -28.37 2.66 15.74
N ASP A 267 -28.56 3.76 16.47
CA ASP A 267 -28.84 5.08 15.90
C ASP A 267 -27.56 5.82 15.47
N PHE A 268 -26.41 5.39 15.98
CA PHE A 268 -25.11 5.89 15.56
C PHE A 268 -24.28 4.82 14.87
N LEU A 269 -23.77 3.80 15.58
CA LEU A 269 -22.77 2.90 14.99
C LEU A 269 -23.32 2.13 13.79
N TRP A 270 -24.49 1.49 13.88
CA TRP A 270 -25.11 0.76 12.77
C TRP A 270 -25.67 1.68 11.71
N ALA A 271 -26.43 2.71 12.09
CA ALA A 271 -27.00 3.66 11.13
C ALA A 271 -25.89 4.35 10.30
N GLN A 272 -24.77 4.72 10.92
CA GLN A 272 -23.67 5.37 10.21
C GLN A 272 -22.72 4.37 9.53
N ALA A 273 -22.54 3.16 10.09
CA ALA A 273 -21.80 2.10 9.39
C ALA A 273 -22.55 1.64 8.15
N SER A 274 -23.89 1.72 8.11
CA SER A 274 -24.67 1.38 6.92
C SER A 274 -24.25 2.20 5.69
N GLN A 275 -23.88 3.47 5.86
CA GLN A 275 -23.38 4.33 4.78
C GLN A 275 -21.98 3.90 4.28
N VAL A 276 -21.14 3.40 5.18
CA VAL A 276 -19.78 2.91 4.86
C VAL A 276 -19.84 1.51 4.25
N ILE A 277 -20.71 0.66 4.77
CA ILE A 277 -21.00 -0.68 4.23
C ILE A 277 -21.68 -0.53 2.88
N GLN A 278 -22.62 0.39 2.71
CA GLN A 278 -23.27 0.67 1.41
C GLN A 278 -22.41 1.56 0.50
N SER A 279 -21.20 1.95 0.91
CA SER A 279 -20.24 2.65 0.04
C SER A 279 -19.69 1.75 -1.08
N TYR A 280 -20.05 0.45 -1.08
CA TYR A 280 -20.14 -0.35 -2.29
C TYR A 280 -21.08 0.38 -3.26
N GLY A 281 -20.55 1.35 -4.00
CA GLY A 281 -21.32 2.25 -4.88
C GLY A 281 -20.47 3.37 -5.43
N SER A 282 -19.56 3.84 -4.59
CA SER A 282 -19.02 5.17 -4.72
C SER A 282 -17.51 5.16 -4.81
N SER A 283 -17.00 6.37 -4.98
CA SER A 283 -15.60 6.75 -4.80
C SER A 283 -14.99 6.37 -3.46
N LEU A 284 -15.83 5.95 -2.50
CA LEU A 284 -15.48 5.64 -1.12
C LEU A 284 -15.37 4.13 -0.87
N SER A 285 -15.62 3.29 -1.89
CA SER A 285 -15.59 1.83 -1.82
C SER A 285 -14.29 1.24 -1.27
N ALA A 286 -13.14 1.87 -1.54
CA ALA A 286 -11.86 1.48 -0.96
C ALA A 286 -11.87 1.61 0.58
N TYR A 287 -12.48 2.68 1.10
CA TYR A 287 -12.70 2.85 2.54
C TYR A 287 -13.76 1.88 3.07
N GLY A 288 -14.78 1.52 2.28
CA GLY A 288 -15.73 0.46 2.66
C GLY A 288 -15.08 -0.93 2.83
N LEU A 289 -14.16 -1.31 1.92
CA LEU A 289 -13.38 -2.54 2.04
C LEU A 289 -12.37 -2.48 3.17
N PHE A 290 -11.70 -1.34 3.33
CA PHE A 290 -10.77 -1.12 4.43
C PHE A 290 -11.51 -1.18 5.78
N PHE A 291 -12.71 -0.60 5.86
CA PHE A 291 -13.60 -0.71 7.02
C PHE A 291 -13.94 -2.18 7.31
N LEU A 292 -14.42 -2.94 6.33
CA LEU A 292 -14.81 -4.34 6.54
C LEU A 292 -13.61 -5.22 6.93
N GLY A 293 -12.49 -5.12 6.22
CA GLY A 293 -11.28 -5.89 6.49
C GLY A 293 -10.66 -5.53 7.84
N ALA A 294 -10.50 -4.24 8.13
CA ALA A 294 -10.01 -3.78 9.42
C ALA A 294 -10.95 -4.15 10.57
N HIS A 295 -12.28 -4.07 10.35
CA HIS A 295 -13.28 -4.42 11.36
C HIS A 295 -13.27 -5.92 11.64
N PHE A 296 -13.10 -6.76 10.62
CA PHE A 296 -12.91 -8.20 10.78
C PHE A 296 -11.65 -8.49 11.60
N VAL A 297 -10.50 -7.88 11.25
CA VAL A 297 -9.25 -8.03 12.01
C VAL A 297 -9.42 -7.55 13.44
N TRP A 298 -10.04 -6.39 13.67
CA TRP A 298 -10.32 -5.84 14.99
C TRP A 298 -11.21 -6.75 15.85
N ALA A 299 -12.35 -7.18 15.31
CA ALA A 299 -13.31 -8.04 16.00
C ALA A 299 -12.72 -9.43 16.29
N PHE A 300 -11.97 -9.99 15.35
CA PHE A 300 -11.27 -11.27 15.53
C PHE A 300 -10.13 -11.15 16.56
N SER A 301 -9.47 -10.00 16.63
CA SER A 301 -8.35 -9.75 17.57
C SER A 301 -8.78 -9.55 19.00
N LEU A 302 -10.01 -9.09 19.24
CA LEU A 302 -10.61 -9.06 20.57
C LEU A 302 -10.62 -10.46 21.19
N MET A 303 -10.83 -11.50 20.39
CA MET A 303 -10.80 -12.89 20.86
C MET A 303 -9.39 -13.31 21.30
N PHE A 304 -8.33 -12.99 20.54
CA PHE A 304 -6.93 -13.27 20.94
C PHE A 304 -6.50 -12.57 22.22
N LEU A 305 -7.15 -11.46 22.58
CA LEU A 305 -6.86 -10.72 23.81
C LEU A 305 -7.46 -11.39 25.07
N PHE A 306 -8.66 -11.99 24.94
CA PHE A 306 -9.44 -12.51 26.07
C PHE A 306 -9.47 -14.03 26.19
N SER A 307 -9.37 -14.79 25.09
CA SER A 307 -9.39 -16.25 25.15
C SER A 307 -8.04 -16.80 25.64
N GLY A 308 -8.06 -17.60 26.70
CA GLY A 308 -6.90 -18.32 27.18
C GLY A 308 -6.36 -19.31 26.14
N ARG A 309 -5.05 -19.59 26.21
CA ARG A 309 -4.27 -20.48 25.33
C ARG A 309 -5.01 -21.78 24.94
N GLY A 310 -5.75 -22.39 25.86
CA GLY A 310 -6.39 -23.69 25.67
C GLY A 310 -7.43 -23.75 24.55
N TYR A 311 -8.21 -22.68 24.34
CA TYR A 311 -9.34 -22.73 23.39
C TYR A 311 -8.89 -22.77 21.92
N TRP A 312 -7.78 -22.10 21.60
CA TRP A 312 -7.25 -22.01 20.24
C TRP A 312 -6.14 -23.00 19.96
N GLN A 313 -5.39 -23.41 20.98
CA GLN A 313 -4.40 -24.46 20.78
C GLN A 313 -5.10 -25.76 20.36
N GLU A 314 -6.23 -26.13 20.98
CA GLU A 314 -7.02 -27.28 20.55
C GLU A 314 -7.61 -27.12 19.15
N LEU A 315 -8.12 -25.94 18.77
CA LEU A 315 -8.66 -25.72 17.43
C LEU A 315 -7.56 -25.72 16.36
N ILE A 316 -6.45 -25.03 16.59
CA ILE A 316 -5.32 -24.97 15.65
C ILE A 316 -4.62 -26.33 15.59
N GLU A 317 -4.45 -27.03 16.71
CA GLU A 317 -3.96 -28.41 16.73
C GLU A 317 -4.95 -29.35 16.05
N SER A 318 -6.27 -29.17 16.18
CA SER A 318 -7.28 -29.96 15.49
C SER A 318 -7.28 -29.69 13.98
N ILE A 319 -7.13 -28.43 13.55
CA ILE A 319 -7.03 -28.04 12.14
C ILE A 319 -5.72 -28.56 11.54
N VAL A 320 -4.60 -28.42 12.25
CA VAL A 320 -3.28 -28.89 11.81
C VAL A 320 -3.19 -30.41 11.86
N TRP A 321 -3.81 -31.06 12.84
CA TRP A 321 -4.00 -32.51 12.90
C TRP A 321 -4.89 -33.00 11.75
N ALA A 322 -5.98 -32.29 11.44
CA ALA A 322 -6.84 -32.59 10.29
C ALA A 322 -6.07 -32.39 8.98
N HIS A 323 -5.27 -31.32 8.85
CA HIS A 323 -4.38 -31.08 7.71
C HIS A 323 -3.26 -32.13 7.61
N ASN A 324 -2.79 -32.68 8.74
CA ASN A 324 -1.85 -33.79 8.77
C ASN A 324 -2.52 -35.09 8.32
N LYS A 325 -3.73 -35.39 8.82
CA LYS A 325 -4.51 -36.60 8.46
C LYS A 325 -5.00 -36.58 7.02
N LEU A 326 -5.41 -35.42 6.53
CA LEU A 326 -5.84 -35.19 5.14
C LEU A 326 -4.65 -34.90 4.20
N LYS A 327 -3.41 -34.89 4.71
CA LYS A 327 -2.16 -34.57 4.00
C LYS A 327 -2.19 -33.24 3.23
N VAL A 328 -3.01 -32.28 3.68
CA VAL A 328 -3.10 -30.93 3.12
C VAL A 328 -1.84 -30.11 3.42
N ALA A 329 -1.25 -30.29 4.62
CA ALA A 329 0.00 -29.63 5.01
C ALA A 329 0.79 -30.48 6.04
N PRO A 330 1.39 -31.61 5.62
CA PRO A 330 1.97 -32.60 6.54
C PRO A 330 3.29 -32.16 7.19
N ALA A 331 3.97 -31.14 6.64
CA ALA A 331 5.25 -30.63 7.14
C ALA A 331 5.11 -29.60 8.29
N THR A 332 3.90 -29.07 8.52
CA THR A 332 3.63 -28.06 9.54
C THR A 332 3.44 -28.73 10.90
N GLN A 333 4.49 -28.74 11.71
CA GLN A 333 4.43 -29.20 13.10
C GLN A 333 3.96 -28.04 13.99
N PRO A 334 3.00 -28.24 14.91
CA PRO A 334 2.54 -27.18 15.79
C PRO A 334 3.68 -26.75 16.71
N ARG A 335 4.20 -25.53 16.52
CA ARG A 335 5.01 -24.84 17.53
C ARG A 335 4.11 -23.85 18.23
N ALA A 336 3.91 -24.04 19.53
CA ALA A 336 3.10 -23.14 20.33
C ALA A 336 3.69 -21.72 20.28
N LEU A 337 2.89 -20.75 19.86
CA LEU A 337 3.18 -19.33 20.10
C LEU A 337 3.35 -19.12 21.61
N SER A 338 4.41 -18.43 22.03
CA SER A 338 4.51 -18.01 23.43
C SER A 338 3.35 -17.07 23.76
N ILE A 339 2.89 -17.07 25.02
CA ILE A 339 1.81 -16.18 25.47
C ILE A 339 2.09 -14.70 25.19
N ILE A 340 3.37 -14.31 25.21
CA ILE A 340 3.83 -12.96 24.88
C ILE A 340 3.66 -12.70 23.38
N GLN A 341 4.06 -13.63 22.51
CA GLN A 341 3.87 -13.49 21.06
C GLN A 341 2.39 -13.45 20.68
N GLY A 342 1.56 -14.33 21.25
CA GLY A 342 0.11 -14.33 20.99
C GLY A 342 -0.57 -13.03 21.43
N ARG A 343 -0.19 -12.49 22.60
CA ARG A 343 -0.69 -11.19 23.09
C ARG A 343 -0.16 -10.00 22.30
N ALA A 344 1.10 -10.01 21.90
CA ALA A 344 1.68 -8.96 21.05
C ALA A 344 0.94 -8.92 19.70
N VAL A 345 0.75 -10.08 19.06
CA VAL A 345 -0.05 -10.21 17.84
C VAL A 345 -1.48 -9.73 18.09
N GLY A 346 -2.16 -10.20 19.14
CA GLY A 346 -3.54 -9.81 19.45
C GLY A 346 -3.70 -8.30 19.70
N VAL A 347 -2.82 -7.69 20.47
CA VAL A 347 -2.83 -6.24 20.73
C VAL A 347 -2.50 -5.43 19.48
N THR A 348 -1.50 -5.83 18.71
CA THR A 348 -1.14 -5.13 17.46
C THR A 348 -2.31 -5.14 16.48
N HIS A 349 -2.94 -6.30 16.26
CA HIS A 349 -4.08 -6.39 15.35
C HIS A 349 -5.33 -5.69 15.91
N TYR A 350 -5.57 -5.75 17.22
CA TYR A 350 -6.67 -5.02 17.86
C TYR A 350 -6.49 -3.50 17.73
N LEU A 351 -5.30 -2.97 17.99
CA LEU A 351 -5.05 -1.53 17.87
C LEU A 351 -5.07 -1.06 16.42
N LEU A 352 -4.32 -1.72 15.54
CA LEU A 352 -4.21 -1.31 14.13
C LEU A 352 -5.54 -1.52 13.40
N GLY A 353 -6.20 -2.66 13.61
CA GLY A 353 -7.53 -2.93 13.08
C GLY A 353 -8.53 -1.90 13.59
N GLY A 354 -8.54 -1.61 14.89
CA GLY A 354 -9.43 -0.61 15.48
C GLY A 354 -9.20 0.81 14.92
N ILE A 355 -7.96 1.27 14.82
CA ILE A 355 -7.60 2.58 14.24
C ILE A 355 -8.03 2.64 12.77
N ALA A 356 -7.75 1.59 12.00
CA ALA A 356 -8.09 1.49 10.59
C ALA A 356 -9.61 1.50 10.35
N THR A 357 -10.37 0.75 11.17
CA THR A 357 -11.84 0.75 11.17
C THR A 357 -12.38 2.14 11.47
N THR A 358 -11.91 2.77 12.54
CA THR A 358 -12.33 4.12 12.93
C THR A 358 -11.98 5.15 11.85
N TRP A 359 -10.80 5.03 11.23
CA TRP A 359 -10.37 5.96 10.17
C TRP A 359 -11.20 5.84 8.90
N ALA A 360 -11.44 4.61 8.42
CA ALA A 360 -12.31 4.38 7.27
C ALA A 360 -13.76 4.78 7.54
N PHE A 361 -14.26 4.54 8.75
CA PHE A 361 -15.60 4.96 9.17
C PHE A 361 -15.81 6.48 9.01
N PHE A 362 -14.79 7.30 9.32
CA PHE A 362 -14.86 8.75 9.17
C PHE A 362 -14.51 9.27 7.76
N LEU A 363 -13.50 8.69 7.09
CA LEU A 363 -13.06 9.15 5.76
C LEU A 363 -14.08 8.82 4.66
N ALA A 364 -14.68 7.62 4.72
CA ALA A 364 -15.73 7.21 3.79
C ALA A 364 -16.90 8.20 3.78
N ARG A 365 -17.08 8.98 4.85
CA ARG A 365 -18.19 9.93 4.97
C ARG A 365 -17.86 11.34 4.47
N ILE A 366 -16.58 11.69 4.32
CA ILE A 366 -16.14 13.09 4.20
C ILE A 366 -15.51 13.41 2.82
N ILE A 367 -14.94 12.46 2.06
CA ILE A 367 -14.15 12.76 0.85
C ILE A 367 -14.70 12.04 -0.40
N ALA A 368 -15.72 12.60 -1.05
CA ALA A 368 -16.31 12.01 -2.26
C ALA A 368 -15.85 12.68 -3.58
N ASN A 369 -14.55 12.67 -3.93
CA ASN A 369 -14.09 13.08 -5.28
C ASN A 369 -12.82 12.32 -5.77
N ILE A 370 -13.00 11.29 -6.61
CA ILE A 370 -11.91 10.44 -7.17
C ILE A 370 -10.88 11.26 -7.96
N PHE A 371 -11.34 12.21 -8.77
CA PHE A 371 -10.48 12.97 -9.68
C PHE A 371 -9.44 13.81 -8.93
N ALA A 372 -9.82 14.45 -7.82
CA ALA A 372 -8.88 15.20 -6.98
C ALA A 372 -7.90 14.26 -6.25
N SER A 373 -8.35 13.06 -5.84
CA SER A 373 -7.47 12.05 -5.24
C SER A 373 -6.40 11.56 -6.22
N HIS A 374 -6.70 11.45 -7.52
CA HIS A 374 -5.68 11.12 -8.53
C HIS A 374 -4.58 12.17 -8.62
N PHE A 375 -4.92 13.46 -8.59
CA PHE A 375 -3.93 14.55 -8.53
C PHE A 375 -3.10 14.51 -7.25
N GLY A 376 -3.73 14.18 -6.11
CA GLY A 376 -3.01 13.96 -4.85
C GLY A 376 -2.00 12.82 -4.95
N GLN A 377 -2.39 11.69 -5.55
CA GLN A 377 -1.50 10.55 -5.78
C GLN A 377 -0.33 10.90 -6.72
N LEU A 378 -0.59 11.64 -7.81
CA LEU A 378 0.46 12.11 -8.72
C LEU A 378 1.46 13.04 -8.00
N ALA A 379 0.98 13.94 -7.14
CA ALA A 379 1.85 14.80 -6.36
C ALA A 379 2.79 14.01 -5.42
N ILE A 380 2.29 12.94 -4.80
CA ILE A 380 3.10 12.04 -3.97
C ILE A 380 4.16 11.34 -4.81
N ILE A 381 3.82 10.85 -6.01
CA ILE A 381 4.78 10.20 -6.92
C ILE A 381 5.88 11.20 -7.33
N PHE A 382 5.53 12.43 -7.71
CA PHE A 382 6.52 13.44 -8.08
C PHE A 382 7.41 13.84 -6.90
N LEU A 383 6.83 13.99 -5.71
CA LEU A 383 7.59 14.30 -4.49
C LEU A 383 8.54 13.17 -4.09
N TRP A 384 8.09 11.91 -4.19
CA TRP A 384 8.93 10.75 -3.94
C TRP A 384 10.11 10.68 -4.92
N THR A 385 9.86 10.88 -6.22
CA THR A 385 10.94 10.91 -7.24
C THR A 385 11.89 12.10 -7.01
N SER A 386 11.37 13.26 -6.62
CA SER A 386 12.17 14.43 -6.23
C SER A 386 13.07 14.12 -5.03
N GLY A 387 12.55 13.46 -3.99
CA GLY A 387 13.32 13.04 -2.83
C GLY A 387 14.46 12.08 -3.18
N ASN A 388 14.23 11.12 -4.07
CA ASN A 388 15.29 10.20 -4.53
C ASN A 388 16.43 10.97 -5.21
N LEU A 389 16.11 11.87 -6.15
CA LEU A 389 17.11 12.70 -6.83
C LEU A 389 17.86 13.60 -5.84
N PHE A 390 17.14 14.25 -4.93
CA PHE A 390 17.72 15.15 -3.95
C PHE A 390 18.69 14.45 -3.00
N HIS A 391 18.31 13.29 -2.45
CA HIS A 391 19.20 12.55 -1.54
C HIS A 391 20.46 12.04 -2.23
N VAL A 392 20.36 11.59 -3.48
CA VAL A 392 21.54 11.18 -4.24
C VAL A 392 22.43 12.38 -4.60
N ALA A 393 21.84 13.51 -5.01
CA ALA A 393 22.59 14.74 -5.30
C ALA A 393 23.32 15.29 -4.08
N TRP A 394 22.69 15.20 -2.90
CA TRP A 394 23.22 15.79 -1.67
C TRP A 394 24.20 14.85 -0.93
N GLN A 395 23.83 13.59 -0.77
CA GLN A 395 24.51 12.63 0.11
C GLN A 395 25.03 11.39 -0.62
N GLY A 396 24.67 11.24 -1.90
CA GLY A 396 25.13 10.15 -2.74
C GLY A 396 26.55 10.37 -3.26
N ASN A 397 26.98 9.41 -4.06
CA ASN A 397 28.29 9.38 -4.74
C ASN A 397 28.14 9.27 -6.26
N PHE A 398 27.12 9.90 -6.84
CA PHE A 398 26.77 9.75 -8.26
C PHE A 398 27.93 10.09 -9.21
N GLU A 399 28.58 11.23 -9.02
CA GLU A 399 29.72 11.64 -9.86
C GLU A 399 30.90 10.67 -9.77
N SER A 400 31.22 10.17 -8.57
CA SER A 400 32.25 9.15 -8.40
C SER A 400 31.84 7.84 -9.06
N TRP A 401 30.59 7.41 -8.86
CA TRP A 401 30.05 6.18 -9.46
C TRP A 401 30.13 6.21 -10.99
N ILE A 402 29.88 7.36 -11.62
CA ILE A 402 29.98 7.50 -13.08
C ILE A 402 31.41 7.24 -13.60
N GLN A 403 32.44 7.58 -12.83
CA GLN A 403 33.83 7.35 -13.21
C GLN A 403 34.22 5.87 -13.14
N ASP A 404 33.64 5.12 -12.20
CA ASP A 404 33.85 3.68 -12.07
C ASP A 404 32.57 2.93 -11.65
N PRO A 405 31.64 2.70 -12.61
CA PRO A 405 30.32 2.11 -12.33
C PRO A 405 30.36 0.66 -11.88
N LEU A 406 31.49 -0.03 -12.09
CA LEU A 406 31.65 -1.46 -11.81
C LEU A 406 32.13 -1.73 -10.39
N HIS A 407 32.94 -0.85 -9.81
CA HIS A 407 33.53 -1.08 -8.49
C HIS A 407 32.96 -0.17 -7.40
N ILE A 408 32.48 1.03 -7.75
CA ILE A 408 31.86 1.94 -6.78
C ILE A 408 30.41 1.50 -6.53
N ARG A 409 30.05 1.34 -5.25
CA ARG A 409 28.67 0.98 -4.88
C ARG A 409 27.82 2.24 -4.78
N PRO A 410 26.62 2.28 -5.39
CA PRO A 410 25.75 3.45 -5.36
C PRO A 410 25.22 3.70 -3.94
N ILE A 411 25.27 4.95 -3.47
CA ILE A 411 24.76 5.37 -2.17
C ILE A 411 23.33 5.91 -2.31
N ALA A 412 22.41 5.43 -1.47
CA ALA A 412 21.05 5.92 -1.42
C ALA A 412 20.96 7.26 -0.67
N HIS A 413 21.38 7.26 0.60
CA HIS A 413 21.37 8.41 1.50
C HIS A 413 22.24 8.13 2.74
N ALA A 414 22.55 9.19 3.49
CA ALA A 414 23.24 9.08 4.78
C ALA A 414 22.32 8.52 5.87
N ILE A 415 22.91 7.86 6.87
CA ILE A 415 22.22 7.39 8.07
C ILE A 415 22.54 8.35 9.20
N TRP A 416 21.49 8.92 9.80
CA TRP A 416 21.59 9.69 11.03
C TRP A 416 20.72 9.02 12.10
N ASP A 417 21.32 8.10 12.86
CA ASP A 417 20.65 7.39 13.94
C ASP A 417 21.47 7.51 15.24
N PRO A 418 21.01 8.31 16.23
CA PRO A 418 21.74 8.51 17.49
C PRO A 418 21.82 7.25 18.36
N HIS A 419 21.07 6.19 18.03
CA HIS A 419 21.12 4.91 18.76
C HIS A 419 22.24 4.00 18.25
N PHE A 420 22.89 4.32 17.13
CA PHE A 420 24.01 3.54 16.62
C PHE A 420 25.19 3.64 17.58
N GLY A 421 25.61 2.50 18.13
CA GLY A 421 26.92 2.40 18.76
C GLY A 421 28.03 2.58 17.73
N GLN A 422 29.22 2.97 18.19
CA GLN A 422 30.40 3.18 17.34
C GLN A 422 30.69 2.01 16.37
N PRO A 423 30.57 0.72 16.76
CA PRO A 423 30.77 -0.38 15.83
C PRO A 423 29.78 -0.40 14.65
N ALA A 424 28.53 0.03 14.89
CA ALA A 424 27.53 0.13 13.82
C ALA A 424 27.85 1.31 12.89
N VAL A 425 28.26 2.45 13.45
CA VAL A 425 28.74 3.60 12.66
C VAL A 425 29.87 3.18 11.71
N GLU A 426 30.86 2.45 12.21
CA GLU A 426 31.97 1.94 11.41
C GLU A 426 31.52 0.93 10.35
N ALA A 427 30.65 -0.02 10.70
CA ALA A 427 30.15 -1.02 9.76
C ALA A 427 29.31 -0.43 8.61
N PHE A 428 28.58 0.67 8.87
CA PHE A 428 27.76 1.35 7.87
C PHE A 428 28.50 2.48 7.14
N THR A 429 29.70 2.87 7.58
CA THR A 429 30.58 3.80 6.86
C THR A 429 31.32 3.04 5.76
N ARG A 430 30.70 2.97 4.58
CA ARG A 430 31.13 2.15 3.45
C ARG A 430 30.93 2.87 2.12
N GLY A 431 31.51 2.33 1.04
CA GLY A 431 31.36 2.91 -0.31
C GLY A 431 32.13 4.21 -0.52
N GLY A 432 33.20 4.44 0.24
CA GLY A 432 34.03 5.65 0.17
C GLY A 432 33.44 6.88 0.87
N ALA A 433 32.32 6.74 1.57
CA ALA A 433 31.71 7.81 2.35
C ALA A 433 32.48 8.08 3.66
N THR A 434 32.44 9.33 4.13
CA THR A 434 33.03 9.76 5.41
C THR A 434 32.16 9.46 6.63
N GLY A 435 30.96 8.92 6.43
CA GLY A 435 30.05 8.53 7.50
C GLY A 435 29.07 7.43 7.08
N PRO A 436 28.16 7.01 7.99
CA PRO A 436 27.23 5.91 7.76
C PRO A 436 26.28 6.15 6.59
N VAL A 437 26.15 5.18 5.68
CA VAL A 437 25.31 5.26 4.48
C VAL A 437 24.58 3.97 4.15
N ASN A 438 23.45 4.11 3.46
CA ASN A 438 22.75 2.99 2.82
C ASN A 438 23.21 2.82 1.38
N ILE A 439 23.44 1.57 0.96
CA ILE A 439 23.69 1.23 -0.45
C ILE A 439 22.34 1.15 -1.17
N ALA A 440 22.27 1.76 -2.35
CA ALA A 440 21.08 1.74 -3.18
C ALA A 440 21.00 0.44 -3.98
N TYR A 441 19.81 -0.17 -4.03
CA TYR A 441 19.50 -1.34 -4.86
C TYR A 441 18.29 -1.09 -5.77
N SER A 442 17.96 0.18 -6.01
CA SER A 442 16.81 0.63 -6.79
C SER A 442 17.09 0.78 -8.29
N GLY A 443 18.36 0.70 -8.72
CA GLY A 443 18.75 0.87 -10.12
C GLY A 443 18.71 2.31 -10.65
N LEU A 444 18.46 3.29 -9.78
CA LEU A 444 18.31 4.70 -10.18
C LEU A 444 19.60 5.30 -10.77
N TYR A 445 20.77 4.92 -10.25
CA TYR A 445 22.07 5.37 -10.76
C TYR A 445 22.27 4.94 -12.21
N GLN A 446 22.05 3.66 -12.51
CA GLN A 446 22.15 3.11 -13.85
C GLN A 446 21.15 3.78 -14.80
N TRP A 447 19.91 3.99 -14.36
CA TRP A 447 18.90 4.68 -15.16
C TRP A 447 19.30 6.13 -15.47
N TRP A 448 19.61 6.94 -14.46
CA TRP A 448 19.97 8.36 -14.62
C TRP A 448 21.24 8.55 -15.45
N TYR A 449 22.22 7.67 -15.27
CA TYR A 449 23.42 7.67 -16.09
C TYR A 449 23.12 7.32 -17.55
N THR A 450 22.27 6.32 -17.80
CA THR A 450 21.91 5.91 -19.17
C THR A 450 21.19 7.02 -19.92
N ILE A 451 20.34 7.80 -19.24
CA ILE A 451 19.57 8.91 -19.86
C ILE A 451 20.37 10.22 -19.95
N GLY A 452 21.64 10.24 -19.54
CA GLY A 452 22.55 11.37 -19.79
C GLY A 452 22.81 12.30 -18.62
N LEU A 453 22.35 12.00 -17.40
CA LEU A 453 22.72 12.78 -16.20
C LEU A 453 24.18 12.47 -15.81
N ARG A 454 24.95 13.51 -15.45
CA ARG A 454 26.41 13.38 -15.24
C ARG A 454 26.90 14.07 -13.97
N SER A 455 26.18 15.05 -13.44
CA SER A 455 26.57 15.79 -12.24
C SER A 455 25.50 15.75 -11.15
N ASN A 456 25.90 16.08 -9.92
CA ASN A 456 24.95 16.30 -8.82
C ASN A 456 24.05 17.52 -9.09
N GLU A 457 24.53 18.50 -9.85
CA GLU A 457 23.74 19.65 -10.30
C GLU A 457 22.57 19.21 -11.18
N ASP A 458 22.79 18.28 -12.13
CA ASP A 458 21.72 17.73 -12.97
C ASP A 458 20.61 17.10 -12.12
N LEU A 459 21.00 16.28 -11.12
CA LEU A 459 20.08 15.61 -10.22
C LEU A 459 19.30 16.63 -9.37
N TYR A 460 19.99 17.64 -8.85
CA TYR A 460 19.38 18.67 -8.01
C TYR A 460 18.37 19.53 -8.78
N ILE A 461 18.69 19.94 -10.01
CA ILE A 461 17.75 20.66 -10.89
C ILE A 461 16.53 19.78 -11.20
N GLY A 462 16.74 18.49 -11.48
CA GLY A 462 15.65 17.52 -11.67
C GLY A 462 14.75 17.39 -10.43
N ALA A 463 15.34 17.37 -9.23
CA ALA A 463 14.61 17.31 -7.97
C ALA A 463 13.71 18.53 -7.78
N LEU A 464 14.23 19.74 -8.02
CA LEU A 464 13.45 20.99 -7.93
C LEU A 464 12.31 21.05 -8.96
N PHE A 465 12.57 20.59 -10.19
CA PHE A 465 11.55 20.52 -11.23
C PHE A 465 10.38 19.59 -10.83
N LEU A 466 10.67 18.40 -10.29
CA LEU A 466 9.65 17.48 -9.83
C LEU A 466 8.91 17.98 -8.58
N LEU A 467 9.58 18.72 -7.70
CA LEU A 467 8.93 19.39 -6.57
C LEU A 467 7.93 20.43 -7.06
N LEU A 468 8.28 21.22 -8.08
CA LEU A 468 7.36 22.15 -8.73
C LEU A 468 6.16 21.43 -9.36
N LEU A 469 6.38 20.31 -10.07
CA LEU A 469 5.29 19.51 -10.64
C LEU A 469 4.37 18.90 -9.57
N SER A 470 4.94 18.50 -8.42
CA SER A 470 4.15 18.06 -7.26
C SER A 470 3.23 19.18 -6.75
N ALA A 471 3.78 20.39 -6.57
CA ALA A 471 2.99 21.56 -6.16
C ALA A 471 1.90 21.91 -7.19
N ILE A 472 2.22 21.91 -8.49
CA ILE A 472 1.25 22.13 -9.58
C ILE A 472 0.13 21.08 -9.53
N SER A 473 0.46 19.81 -9.30
CA SER A 473 -0.52 18.73 -9.22
C SER A 473 -1.49 18.92 -8.04
N LEU A 474 -0.99 19.33 -6.87
CA LEU A 474 -1.83 19.65 -5.71
C LEU A 474 -2.75 20.84 -6.00
N VAL A 475 -2.22 21.90 -6.62
CA VAL A 475 -3.01 23.08 -7.00
C VAL A 475 -4.07 22.72 -8.05
N ALA A 476 -3.74 21.90 -9.05
CA ALA A 476 -4.70 21.41 -10.03
C ALA A 476 -5.81 20.57 -9.39
N GLY A 477 -5.46 19.67 -8.47
CA GLY A 477 -6.43 18.90 -7.69
C GLY A 477 -7.37 19.80 -6.88
N TRP A 478 -6.84 20.82 -6.21
CA TRP A 478 -7.64 21.81 -5.49
C TRP A 478 -8.49 22.68 -6.41
N LEU A 479 -7.96 23.10 -7.56
CA LEU A 479 -8.65 23.93 -8.54
C LEU A 479 -9.89 23.21 -9.09
N HIS A 480 -9.76 21.93 -9.44
CA HIS A 480 -10.87 21.11 -9.94
C HIS A 480 -11.90 20.71 -8.86
N LEU A 481 -11.65 21.05 -7.60
CA LEU A 481 -12.65 21.01 -6.54
C LEU A 481 -13.47 22.31 -6.43
N GLN A 482 -12.99 23.41 -7.01
CA GLN A 482 -13.69 24.69 -6.97
C GLN A 482 -14.96 24.63 -7.84
N PRO A 483 -16.08 25.24 -7.40
CA PRO A 483 -17.38 25.14 -8.10
C PRO A 483 -17.32 25.49 -9.59
N LYS A 484 -16.53 26.50 -9.96
CA LYS A 484 -16.38 26.97 -11.34
C LYS A 484 -15.65 25.97 -12.26
N TRP A 485 -14.75 25.16 -11.72
CA TRP A 485 -13.81 24.32 -12.49
C TRP A 485 -14.04 22.82 -12.30
N LYS A 486 -15.14 22.46 -11.61
CA LYS A 486 -15.55 21.08 -11.37
C LYS A 486 -16.06 20.44 -12.68
N PRO A 487 -15.44 19.35 -13.17
CA PRO A 487 -15.88 18.70 -14.40
C PRO A 487 -17.27 18.07 -14.24
N SER A 488 -18.05 18.03 -15.32
CA SER A 488 -19.36 17.37 -15.38
C SER A 488 -19.22 15.84 -15.46
N LEU A 489 -20.31 15.12 -15.16
CA LEU A 489 -20.35 13.66 -15.35
C LEU A 489 -20.18 13.25 -16.81
N SER A 490 -20.73 14.03 -17.75
CA SER A 490 -20.58 13.78 -19.19
C SER A 490 -19.12 13.85 -19.64
N TRP A 491 -18.32 14.72 -19.01
CA TRP A 491 -16.87 14.78 -19.25
C TRP A 491 -16.18 13.47 -18.82
N PHE A 492 -16.48 12.96 -17.63
CA PHE A 492 -15.90 11.69 -17.14
C PHE A 492 -16.31 10.46 -17.95
N LYS A 493 -17.51 10.46 -18.53
CA LYS A 493 -18.04 9.36 -19.36
C LYS A 493 -17.65 9.44 -20.84
N ASN A 494 -16.94 10.49 -21.28
CA ASN A 494 -16.48 10.61 -22.65
C ASN A 494 -15.23 9.74 -22.88
N ALA A 495 -15.46 8.44 -23.13
CA ALA A 495 -14.41 7.44 -23.27
C ALA A 495 -13.58 7.66 -24.55
N GLU A 496 -14.22 8.01 -25.66
CA GLU A 496 -13.58 8.26 -26.95
C GLU A 496 -12.58 9.42 -26.88
N SER A 497 -13.00 10.56 -26.32
CA SER A 497 -12.10 11.71 -26.15
C SER A 497 -10.94 11.35 -25.22
N ARG A 498 -11.21 10.69 -24.09
CA ARG A 498 -10.16 10.28 -23.15
C ARG A 498 -9.15 9.34 -23.80
N LEU A 499 -9.61 8.31 -24.54
CA LEU A 499 -8.72 7.37 -25.22
C LEU A 499 -7.89 8.05 -26.30
N ASN A 500 -8.47 8.94 -27.12
CA ASN A 500 -7.72 9.69 -28.11
C ASN A 500 -6.60 10.53 -27.48
N HIS A 501 -6.92 11.30 -26.42
CA HIS A 501 -5.93 12.14 -25.74
C HIS A 501 -4.87 11.32 -24.99
N HIS A 502 -5.24 10.17 -24.42
CA HIS A 502 -4.25 9.33 -23.72
C HIS A 502 -3.36 8.57 -24.70
N LEU A 503 -3.90 8.01 -25.79
CA LEU A 503 -3.11 7.32 -26.79
C LEU A 503 -2.22 8.32 -27.53
N SER A 504 -2.76 9.38 -28.14
CA SER A 504 -1.95 10.32 -28.91
C SER A 504 -1.12 11.26 -28.04
N GLY A 505 -1.73 11.88 -27.02
CA GLY A 505 -1.07 12.87 -26.17
C GLY A 505 -0.17 12.24 -25.11
N LEU A 506 -0.77 11.46 -24.20
CA LEU A 506 -0.01 10.91 -23.06
C LEU A 506 1.02 9.84 -23.48
N PHE A 507 0.73 9.00 -24.47
CA PHE A 507 1.69 7.98 -24.92
C PHE A 507 2.46 8.43 -26.17
N GLY A 508 1.77 8.87 -27.22
CA GLY A 508 2.40 9.28 -28.48
C GLY A 508 3.36 10.46 -28.33
N VAL A 509 2.86 11.62 -27.88
CA VAL A 509 3.67 12.85 -27.73
C VAL A 509 4.75 12.67 -26.67
N SER A 510 4.46 12.01 -25.54
CA SER A 510 5.48 11.75 -24.52
C SER A 510 6.57 10.80 -25.01
N SER A 511 6.25 9.75 -25.78
CA SER A 511 7.26 8.87 -26.37
C SER A 511 8.09 9.60 -27.43
N LEU A 512 7.47 10.48 -28.24
CA LEU A 512 8.19 11.32 -29.20
C LEU A 512 9.14 12.29 -28.49
N ALA A 513 8.69 12.95 -27.42
CA ALA A 513 9.52 13.81 -26.59
C ALA A 513 10.66 13.03 -25.93
N TRP A 514 10.41 11.79 -25.51
CA TRP A 514 11.44 10.91 -24.96
C TRP A 514 12.48 10.51 -26.02
N THR A 515 12.09 10.22 -27.26
CA THR A 515 13.05 10.08 -28.37
C THR A 515 13.88 11.34 -28.52
N GLY A 516 13.26 12.52 -28.51
CA GLY A 516 13.98 13.80 -28.56
C GLY A 516 15.03 13.91 -27.45
N HIS A 517 14.67 13.58 -26.21
CA HIS A 517 15.61 13.55 -25.10
C HIS A 517 16.76 12.54 -25.33
N LEU A 518 16.46 11.31 -25.76
CA LEU A 518 17.48 10.30 -26.01
C LEU A 518 18.46 10.72 -27.12
N VAL A 519 17.95 11.25 -28.22
CA VAL A 519 18.73 11.68 -29.39
C VAL A 519 19.59 12.91 -29.08
N HIS A 520 19.07 13.87 -28.33
CA HIS A 520 19.75 15.14 -28.10
C HIS A 520 20.56 15.22 -26.79
N VAL A 521 20.30 14.34 -25.81
CA VAL A 521 20.96 14.40 -24.49
C VAL A 521 21.63 13.07 -24.14
N ALA A 522 20.89 11.96 -24.16
CA ALA A 522 21.43 10.68 -23.70
C ALA A 522 22.52 10.12 -24.62
N ILE A 523 22.30 10.10 -25.94
CA ILE A 523 23.26 9.61 -26.94
C ILE A 523 24.53 10.47 -26.93
N PRO A 524 24.49 11.81 -27.04
CA PRO A 524 25.67 12.66 -26.88
C PRO A 524 26.39 12.41 -25.54
N GLY A 525 25.64 12.33 -24.44
CA GLY A 525 26.20 12.02 -23.12
C GLY A 525 26.89 10.66 -23.05
N SER A 526 26.41 9.67 -23.81
CA SER A 526 27.04 8.35 -23.92
C SER A 526 28.33 8.37 -24.76
N ARG A 527 28.55 9.42 -25.56
CA ARG A 527 29.74 9.65 -26.40
C ARG A 527 30.71 10.68 -25.80
N GLY A 528 30.50 11.06 -24.54
CA GLY A 528 31.34 12.04 -23.84
C GLY A 528 31.06 13.51 -24.19
N GLU A 529 29.97 13.79 -24.89
CA GLU A 529 29.54 15.17 -25.19
C GLU A 529 28.56 15.69 -24.13
N TYR A 530 28.73 16.96 -23.72
CA TYR A 530 27.90 17.58 -22.70
C TYR A 530 26.84 18.51 -23.32
N VAL A 531 25.59 18.04 -23.37
CA VAL A 531 24.45 18.80 -23.90
C VAL A 531 23.42 19.08 -22.79
N ARG A 532 23.16 20.36 -22.52
CA ARG A 532 22.22 20.87 -21.52
C ARG A 532 21.47 22.08 -22.04
N TRP A 533 20.54 22.60 -21.26
CA TRP A 533 19.72 23.76 -21.63
C TRP A 533 20.51 24.98 -22.13
N SER A 534 21.76 25.16 -21.68
CA SER A 534 22.62 26.26 -22.10
C SER A 534 23.15 26.16 -23.53
N ASN A 535 23.24 24.95 -24.11
CA ASN A 535 23.84 24.71 -25.44
C ASN A 535 23.03 23.74 -26.33
N PHE A 536 21.87 23.27 -25.86
CA PHE A 536 21.00 22.32 -26.57
C PHE A 536 20.57 22.81 -27.96
N LEU A 537 20.40 24.12 -28.14
CA LEU A 537 19.98 24.71 -29.41
C LEU A 537 21.14 24.88 -30.41
N ASP A 538 22.39 24.84 -29.93
CA ASP A 538 23.57 25.11 -30.74
C ASP A 538 24.25 23.82 -31.23
N ILE A 539 24.02 22.69 -30.55
CA ILE A 539 24.65 21.40 -30.86
C ILE A 539 23.65 20.52 -31.62
N PRO A 540 23.90 20.24 -32.92
CA PRO A 540 23.04 19.33 -33.67
C PRO A 540 23.26 17.88 -33.23
N PRO A 541 22.19 17.06 -33.07
CA PRO A 541 22.32 15.66 -32.65
C PRO A 541 22.94 14.74 -33.72
N HIS A 542 22.96 15.19 -34.97
CA HIS A 542 23.54 14.47 -36.10
C HIS A 542 24.29 15.46 -37.00
N PRO A 543 25.47 15.10 -37.58
CA PRO A 543 26.29 16.04 -38.36
C PRO A 543 25.58 16.71 -39.54
N GLN A 544 24.62 16.01 -40.17
CA GLN A 544 23.84 16.52 -41.30
C GLN A 544 22.52 17.22 -40.88
N GLY A 545 22.29 17.40 -39.58
CA GLY A 545 21.10 18.04 -39.04
C GLY A 545 19.80 17.39 -39.52
N LEU A 546 18.78 18.22 -39.79
CA LEU A 546 17.46 17.80 -40.28
C LEU A 546 17.40 17.63 -41.81
N GLY A 547 18.50 17.86 -42.55
CA GLY A 547 18.53 17.74 -44.01
C GLY A 547 18.03 16.37 -44.52
N PRO A 548 18.62 15.25 -44.04
CA PRO A 548 18.18 13.89 -44.42
C PRO A 548 16.71 13.59 -44.11
N LEU A 549 16.14 14.17 -43.05
CA LEU A 549 14.73 14.03 -42.72
C LEU A 549 13.84 14.63 -43.82
N LEU A 550 14.16 15.86 -44.24
CA LEU A 550 13.40 16.63 -45.23
C LEU A 550 13.53 16.08 -46.65
N THR A 551 14.68 15.48 -46.99
CA THR A 551 14.92 14.86 -48.30
C THR A 551 14.43 13.42 -48.41
N GLY A 552 13.93 12.83 -47.30
CA GLY A 552 13.46 11.44 -47.25
C GLY A 552 14.59 10.40 -47.18
N GLN A 553 15.85 10.82 -46.97
CA GLN A 553 17.02 9.94 -46.88
C GLN A 553 17.28 9.49 -45.43
N TRP A 554 16.28 8.91 -44.78
CA TRP A 554 16.31 8.60 -43.34
C TRP A 554 17.35 7.54 -42.95
N ASN A 555 17.77 6.71 -43.91
CA ASN A 555 18.82 5.71 -43.71
C ASN A 555 20.16 6.33 -43.27
N LEU A 556 20.42 7.60 -43.59
CA LEU A 556 21.63 8.30 -43.17
C LEU A 556 21.75 8.41 -41.63
N TYR A 557 20.63 8.50 -40.91
CA TYR A 557 20.63 8.55 -39.44
C TYR A 557 21.01 7.23 -38.75
N ALA A 558 21.05 6.13 -39.50
CA ALA A 558 21.44 4.81 -39.02
C ALA A 558 22.89 4.44 -39.37
N GLN A 559 23.60 5.27 -40.13
CA GLN A 559 24.96 4.98 -40.57
C GLN A 559 25.98 5.31 -39.47
N ASN A 560 27.06 4.53 -39.44
CA ASN A 560 28.14 4.66 -38.46
C ASN A 560 27.65 4.56 -37.00
N PRO A 561 27.10 3.39 -36.59
CA PRO A 561 26.74 3.15 -35.19
C PRO A 561 27.98 3.14 -34.29
N ASP A 562 27.76 3.23 -32.97
CA ASP A 562 28.83 3.04 -31.99
C ASP A 562 29.49 1.67 -32.17
N SER A 563 30.82 1.64 -32.14
CA SER A 563 31.58 0.42 -32.45
C SER A 563 31.51 -0.59 -31.30
N SER A 564 31.89 -1.84 -31.56
CA SER A 564 31.99 -2.86 -30.50
C SER A 564 33.06 -2.54 -29.44
N SER A 565 33.98 -1.62 -29.74
CA SER A 565 35.02 -1.13 -28.82
C SER A 565 34.68 0.23 -28.21
N HIS A 566 33.45 0.71 -28.37
CA HIS A 566 33.01 1.97 -27.78
C HIS A 566 33.11 1.91 -26.25
N LEU A 567 33.69 2.97 -25.67
CA LEU A 567 33.73 3.16 -24.23
C LEU A 567 32.66 4.18 -23.84
N PHE A 568 31.62 3.70 -23.15
CA PHE A 568 30.47 4.49 -22.75
C PHE A 568 30.89 5.72 -21.93
N SER A 569 30.27 6.85 -22.23
CA SER A 569 30.59 8.20 -21.73
C SER A 569 31.91 8.79 -22.22
N THR A 570 32.48 8.27 -23.32
CA THR A 570 33.68 8.82 -23.98
C THR A 570 33.51 8.85 -25.49
N SER A 571 34.33 9.62 -26.21
CA SER A 571 34.31 9.65 -27.67
C SER A 571 35.06 8.48 -28.32
N GLN A 572 35.70 7.62 -27.54
CA GLN A 572 36.49 6.51 -28.05
C GLN A 572 35.58 5.41 -28.61
N GLY A 573 35.66 5.16 -29.92
CA GLY A 573 34.81 4.19 -30.61
C GLY A 573 33.37 4.65 -30.82
N ALA A 574 33.07 5.92 -30.53
CA ALA A 574 31.75 6.50 -30.74
C ALA A 574 31.46 6.68 -32.24
N GLY A 575 30.22 6.38 -32.62
CA GLY A 575 29.68 6.60 -33.95
C GLY A 575 28.94 7.94 -34.06
N THR A 576 28.20 8.11 -35.15
CA THR A 576 27.35 9.28 -35.41
C THR A 576 25.87 8.93 -35.55
N ALA A 577 25.52 7.64 -35.66
CA ALA A 577 24.13 7.22 -35.79
C ALA A 577 23.29 7.70 -34.59
N ILE A 578 22.03 8.04 -34.85
CA ILE A 578 21.06 8.43 -33.81
C ILE A 578 19.87 7.48 -33.72
N LEU A 579 19.61 6.71 -34.79
CA LEU A 579 18.51 5.76 -34.87
C LEU A 579 19.01 4.49 -35.53
N THR A 580 19.10 3.38 -34.79
CA THR A 580 19.61 2.11 -35.31
C THR A 580 18.63 0.97 -35.07
N LEU A 581 18.97 -0.22 -35.57
CA LEU A 581 18.23 -1.45 -35.29
C LEU A 581 19.24 -2.62 -35.25
N LEU A 582 20.24 -2.49 -34.38
CA LEU A 582 21.40 -3.39 -34.31
C LEU A 582 21.02 -4.75 -33.71
N GLY A 583 20.17 -4.73 -32.67
CA GLY A 583 19.88 -5.91 -31.87
C GLY A 583 21.03 -6.32 -30.94
N GLY A 584 20.70 -7.10 -29.92
CA GLY A 584 21.67 -7.54 -28.90
C GLY A 584 22.07 -6.44 -27.92
N PHE A 585 23.29 -6.51 -27.39
CA PHE A 585 23.77 -5.65 -26.31
C PHE A 585 25.06 -4.92 -26.67
N HIS A 586 25.23 -3.73 -26.12
CA HIS A 586 26.49 -3.00 -26.15
C HIS A 586 27.56 -3.79 -25.34
N PRO A 587 28.72 -4.14 -25.93
CA PRO A 587 29.66 -5.10 -25.33
C PRO A 587 30.19 -4.70 -23.95
N GLN A 588 30.46 -3.42 -23.71
CA GLN A 588 30.95 -2.94 -22.42
C GLN A 588 29.86 -2.91 -21.35
N THR A 589 28.73 -2.24 -21.62
CA THR A 589 27.68 -2.00 -20.64
C THR A 589 26.77 -3.22 -20.42
N GLN A 590 26.78 -4.20 -21.33
CA GLN A 590 25.87 -5.36 -21.35
C GLN A 590 24.40 -4.95 -21.30
N SER A 591 24.07 -3.81 -21.93
CA SER A 591 22.72 -3.26 -22.02
C SER A 591 22.31 -3.04 -23.48
N LEU A 592 21.02 -2.80 -23.72
CA LEU A 592 20.52 -2.39 -25.04
C LEU A 592 21.22 -1.12 -25.54
N TRP A 593 21.36 -1.01 -26.87
CA TRP A 593 21.91 0.17 -27.52
C TRP A 593 20.97 1.37 -27.36
N LEU A 594 21.50 2.54 -26.97
CA LEU A 594 20.71 3.77 -26.80
C LEU A 594 20.02 4.21 -28.10
N THR A 595 20.70 4.04 -29.24
CA THR A 595 20.15 4.33 -30.57
C THR A 595 19.02 3.39 -30.98
N ASP A 596 19.03 2.13 -30.53
CA ASP A 596 17.91 1.20 -30.70
C ASP A 596 16.73 1.60 -29.78
N ILE A 597 17.00 2.00 -28.54
CA ILE A 597 15.97 2.50 -27.61
C ILE A 597 15.32 3.79 -28.16
N ALA A 598 16.12 4.73 -28.68
CA ALA A 598 15.62 5.96 -29.29
C ALA A 598 14.71 5.67 -30.49
N HIS A 599 15.13 4.73 -31.36
CA HIS A 599 14.34 4.32 -32.52
C HIS A 599 13.06 3.56 -32.11
N HIS A 600 13.12 2.71 -31.08
CA HIS A 600 11.94 2.07 -30.51
C HIS A 600 10.90 3.11 -30.05
N HIS A 601 11.32 4.11 -29.27
CA HIS A 601 10.43 5.17 -28.80
C HIS A 601 9.84 6.01 -29.94
N LEU A 602 10.61 6.22 -31.02
CA LEU A 602 10.13 6.95 -32.19
C LEU A 602 9.04 6.14 -32.91
N ALA A 603 9.29 4.84 -33.11
CA ALA A 603 8.36 3.94 -33.77
C ALA A 603 7.03 3.83 -32.99
N ILE A 604 7.08 3.58 -31.68
CA ILE A 604 5.86 3.48 -30.86
C ILE A 604 5.15 4.83 -30.73
N ALA A 605 5.87 5.95 -30.78
CA ALA A 605 5.26 7.28 -30.78
C ALA A 605 4.32 7.43 -31.99
N PHE A 606 4.79 7.09 -33.19
CA PHE A 606 3.96 7.14 -34.39
C PHE A 606 2.78 6.16 -34.34
N ILE A 607 2.98 4.95 -33.81
CA ILE A 607 1.89 3.98 -33.61
C ILE A 607 0.81 4.58 -32.71
N PHE A 608 1.17 5.18 -31.58
CA PHE A 608 0.22 5.76 -30.64
C PHE A 608 -0.41 7.06 -31.12
N LEU A 609 0.34 7.91 -31.83
CA LEU A 609 -0.19 9.10 -32.48
C LEU A 609 -1.29 8.72 -33.49
N ILE A 610 -1.06 7.72 -34.33
CA ILE A 610 -2.07 7.23 -35.29
C ILE A 610 -3.25 6.59 -34.55
N ALA A 611 -2.98 5.71 -33.58
CA ALA A 611 -4.02 5.01 -32.82
C ALA A 611 -4.95 5.99 -32.06
N GLY A 612 -4.42 7.10 -31.55
CA GLY A 612 -5.19 8.14 -30.87
C GLY A 612 -6.06 9.01 -31.77
N HIS A 613 -6.10 8.76 -33.09
CA HIS A 613 -7.03 9.41 -34.04
C HIS A 613 -8.12 8.45 -34.55
N MET A 614 -8.29 7.29 -33.92
CA MET A 614 -9.27 6.29 -34.32
C MET A 614 -10.71 6.61 -33.88
N TYR A 615 -10.90 7.15 -32.67
CA TYR A 615 -12.23 7.29 -32.07
C TYR A 615 -12.88 8.64 -32.39
N ARG A 616 -14.20 8.64 -32.57
CA ARG A 616 -14.97 9.82 -32.96
C ARG A 616 -15.03 10.83 -31.82
N THR A 617 -14.77 12.09 -32.14
CA THR A 617 -14.92 13.22 -31.23
C THR A 617 -15.83 14.29 -31.85
N ASN A 618 -15.80 15.52 -31.34
CA ASN A 618 -16.63 16.63 -31.82
C ASN A 618 -16.33 17.04 -33.28
N PHE A 619 -15.26 16.53 -33.87
CA PHE A 619 -14.90 16.75 -35.28
C PHE A 619 -15.67 15.86 -36.27
N GLY A 620 -16.55 14.97 -35.80
CA GLY A 620 -17.46 14.19 -36.64
C GLY A 620 -16.84 13.00 -37.40
N ILE A 621 -15.52 12.85 -37.38
CA ILE A 621 -14.77 11.76 -38.04
C ILE A 621 -14.24 10.78 -36.98
N GLY A 622 -14.27 9.47 -37.28
CA GLY A 622 -13.79 8.38 -36.42
C GLY A 622 -14.88 7.39 -36.01
N HIS A 623 -14.53 6.45 -35.12
CA HIS A 623 -15.42 5.38 -34.64
C HIS A 623 -16.06 5.66 -33.28
N SER A 624 -17.34 5.33 -33.13
CA SER A 624 -18.02 5.20 -31.83
C SER A 624 -17.70 3.81 -31.26
N ILE A 625 -17.19 3.73 -30.02
CA ILE A 625 -16.85 2.43 -29.41
C ILE A 625 -18.12 1.61 -29.18
N LYS A 626 -19.23 2.29 -28.85
CA LYS A 626 -20.54 1.65 -28.71
C LYS A 626 -20.96 0.96 -30.00
N ASP A 627 -20.90 1.65 -31.14
CA ASP A 627 -21.31 1.11 -32.43
C ASP A 627 -20.43 -0.09 -32.84
N LEU A 628 -19.11 0.00 -32.57
CA LEU A 628 -18.17 -1.10 -32.83
C LEU A 628 -18.53 -2.35 -32.01
N LEU A 629 -18.83 -2.19 -30.72
CA LEU A 629 -19.21 -3.31 -29.85
C LEU A 629 -20.58 -3.89 -30.26
N GLU A 630 -21.55 -3.05 -30.61
CA GLU A 630 -22.88 -3.51 -31.02
C GLU A 630 -22.89 -4.25 -32.36
N ALA A 631 -22.00 -3.85 -33.29
CA ALA A 631 -21.84 -4.50 -34.59
C ALA A 631 -21.04 -5.81 -34.51
N HIS A 632 -20.21 -6.01 -33.48
CA HIS A 632 -19.35 -7.18 -33.36
C HIS A 632 -20.11 -8.40 -32.81
N ILE A 633 -20.80 -9.10 -33.71
CA ILE A 633 -21.53 -10.34 -33.41
C ILE A 633 -20.79 -11.52 -34.07
N PRO A 634 -20.44 -12.57 -33.32
CA PRO A 634 -19.67 -13.68 -33.87
C PRO A 634 -20.50 -14.46 -34.90
N PRO A 635 -19.90 -14.84 -36.04
CA PRO A 635 -20.62 -15.44 -37.18
C PRO A 635 -21.25 -16.80 -36.83
N GLY A 636 -20.72 -17.51 -35.83
CA GLY A 636 -21.22 -18.82 -35.41
C GLY A 636 -22.41 -18.80 -34.44
N GLY A 637 -22.88 -17.62 -33.98
CA GLY A 637 -24.03 -17.48 -33.07
C GLY A 637 -23.88 -18.09 -31.67
N ARG A 638 -22.79 -18.82 -31.39
CA ARG A 638 -22.54 -19.55 -30.13
C ARG A 638 -22.24 -18.68 -28.91
N LEU A 639 -22.12 -17.36 -29.08
CA LEU A 639 -21.88 -16.40 -27.99
C LEU A 639 -23.06 -15.42 -27.80
N GLY A 640 -24.27 -15.85 -28.19
CA GLY A 640 -25.50 -15.08 -27.97
C GLY A 640 -25.50 -13.75 -28.71
N ARG A 641 -25.92 -12.68 -28.02
CA ARG A 641 -25.92 -11.30 -28.50
C ARG A 641 -24.53 -10.66 -28.61
N GLY A 642 -23.44 -11.39 -28.33
CA GLY A 642 -22.07 -10.90 -28.47
C GLY A 642 -21.75 -9.77 -27.47
N HIS A 643 -21.22 -8.66 -27.96
CA HIS A 643 -20.75 -7.53 -27.14
C HIS A 643 -21.81 -6.46 -26.85
N LYS A 644 -23.08 -6.68 -27.23
CA LYS A 644 -24.17 -5.71 -26.99
C LYS A 644 -24.32 -5.39 -25.50
N GLY A 645 -24.46 -4.09 -25.20
CA GLY A 645 -24.59 -3.57 -23.84
C GLY A 645 -23.29 -3.45 -23.04
N LEU A 646 -22.14 -3.94 -23.56
CA LEU A 646 -20.87 -3.88 -22.84
C LEU A 646 -20.34 -2.45 -22.69
N TYR A 647 -20.47 -1.59 -23.71
CA TYR A 647 -20.00 -0.19 -23.61
C TYR A 647 -20.56 0.50 -22.37
N ASP A 648 -21.89 0.46 -22.22
CA ASP A 648 -22.57 1.09 -21.10
C ASP A 648 -22.26 0.37 -19.77
N THR A 649 -22.11 -0.96 -19.78
CA THR A 649 -21.72 -1.74 -18.58
C THR A 649 -20.34 -1.32 -18.07
N ILE A 650 -19.37 -1.16 -18.97
CA ILE A 650 -17.99 -0.74 -18.64
C ILE A 650 -17.96 0.74 -18.26
N ASN A 651 -18.54 1.61 -19.08
CA ASN A 651 -18.39 3.06 -18.94
C ASN A 651 -19.15 3.60 -17.71
N ASN A 652 -20.20 2.90 -17.26
CA ASN A 652 -20.93 3.27 -16.05
C ASN A 652 -20.31 2.71 -14.75
N SER A 653 -19.58 1.60 -14.80
CA SER A 653 -18.94 1.00 -13.62
C SER A 653 -17.47 1.40 -13.49
N ILE A 654 -17.15 2.14 -12.43
CA ILE A 654 -15.76 2.46 -12.08
C ILE A 654 -15.01 1.21 -11.60
N HIS A 655 -15.70 0.23 -11.01
CA HIS A 655 -15.07 -1.02 -10.59
C HIS A 655 -14.71 -1.94 -11.75
N PHE A 656 -15.54 -1.98 -12.79
CA PHE A 656 -15.16 -2.72 -13.99
C PHE A 656 -13.96 -2.06 -14.69
N GLN A 657 -13.97 -0.73 -14.81
CA GLN A 657 -12.83 0.02 -15.36
C GLN A 657 -11.56 -0.19 -14.54
N LEU A 658 -11.63 -0.09 -13.21
CA LEU A 658 -10.48 -0.30 -12.33
C LEU A 658 -10.00 -1.75 -12.38
N GLY A 659 -10.92 -2.73 -12.39
CA GLY A 659 -10.58 -4.14 -12.56
C GLY A 659 -9.81 -4.41 -13.85
N LEU A 660 -10.27 -3.88 -14.98
CA LEU A 660 -9.57 -4.01 -16.26
C LEU A 660 -8.23 -3.26 -16.31
N ALA A 661 -8.18 -2.07 -15.73
CA ALA A 661 -6.95 -1.26 -15.66
C ALA A 661 -5.89 -1.97 -14.82
N LEU A 662 -6.27 -2.52 -13.66
CA LEU A 662 -5.38 -3.31 -12.81
C LEU A 662 -4.98 -4.62 -13.50
N ALA A 663 -5.89 -5.33 -14.15
CA ALA A 663 -5.54 -6.57 -14.87
C ALA A 663 -4.47 -6.29 -15.96
N SER A 664 -4.70 -5.25 -16.77
CA SER A 664 -3.75 -4.82 -17.80
C SER A 664 -2.42 -4.37 -17.18
N LEU A 665 -2.47 -3.55 -16.13
CA LEU A 665 -1.29 -3.04 -15.45
C LEU A 665 -0.48 -4.16 -14.77
N GLY A 666 -1.13 -5.14 -14.17
CA GLY A 666 -0.49 -6.28 -13.51
C GLY A 666 0.26 -7.16 -14.52
N VAL A 667 -0.36 -7.43 -15.68
CA VAL A 667 0.30 -8.14 -16.80
C VAL A 667 1.53 -7.39 -17.27
N ILE A 668 1.43 -6.09 -17.58
CA ILE A 668 2.60 -5.33 -18.04
C ILE A 668 3.64 -5.15 -16.95
N THR A 669 3.26 -5.08 -15.67
CA THR A 669 4.23 -5.00 -14.56
C THR A 669 5.05 -6.27 -14.45
N SER A 670 4.42 -7.45 -14.60
CA SER A 670 5.15 -8.72 -14.68
C SER A 670 6.01 -8.79 -15.93
N LEU A 671 5.51 -8.31 -17.08
CA LEU A 671 6.28 -8.25 -18.33
C LEU A 671 7.52 -7.36 -18.20
N VAL A 672 7.41 -6.20 -17.53
CA VAL A 672 8.55 -5.32 -17.21
C VAL A 672 9.59 -6.10 -16.41
N ALA A 673 9.18 -6.84 -15.37
CA ALA A 673 10.12 -7.66 -14.60
C ALA A 673 10.83 -8.71 -15.47
N GLN A 674 10.08 -9.43 -16.31
CA GLN A 674 10.65 -10.47 -17.19
C GLN A 674 11.60 -9.86 -18.24
N HIS A 675 11.24 -8.73 -18.85
CA HIS A 675 12.06 -8.12 -19.89
C HIS A 675 13.30 -7.42 -19.30
N MET A 676 13.20 -6.74 -18.16
CA MET A 676 14.33 -5.97 -17.62
C MET A 676 15.52 -6.83 -17.17
N TYR A 677 15.29 -8.07 -16.74
CA TYR A 677 16.39 -8.97 -16.40
C TYR A 677 17.01 -9.59 -17.66
N SER A 678 16.20 -9.98 -18.65
CA SER A 678 16.68 -10.67 -19.85
C SER A 678 17.21 -9.74 -20.93
N LEU A 679 16.70 -8.51 -20.98
CA LEU A 679 17.06 -7.45 -21.91
C LEU A 679 17.38 -6.16 -21.11
N PRO A 680 18.53 -6.10 -20.43
CA PRO A 680 18.88 -4.96 -19.59
C PRO A 680 18.92 -3.66 -20.41
N ALA A 681 18.09 -2.68 -20.06
CA ALA A 681 18.01 -1.41 -20.80
C ALA A 681 18.97 -0.33 -20.28
N TYR A 682 19.54 -0.51 -19.08
CA TYR A 682 20.37 0.49 -18.43
C TYR A 682 21.83 0.05 -18.39
N ALA A 683 22.75 0.99 -18.65
CA ALA A 683 24.17 0.73 -18.67
C ALA A 683 24.66 0.18 -17.33
N PHE A 684 25.43 -0.91 -17.38
CA PHE A 684 26.05 -1.58 -16.24
C PHE A 684 25.10 -2.28 -15.25
N ILE A 685 23.80 -2.31 -15.51
CA ILE A 685 22.83 -2.93 -14.58
C ILE A 685 22.90 -4.46 -14.58
N ALA A 686 23.35 -5.08 -15.68
CA ALA A 686 23.51 -6.53 -15.78
C ALA A 686 24.60 -7.06 -14.83
N GLN A 687 25.58 -6.22 -14.51
CA GLN A 687 26.68 -6.52 -13.60
C GLN A 687 26.32 -6.24 -12.12
N ASP A 688 25.23 -5.50 -11.84
CA ASP A 688 24.73 -5.26 -10.49
C ASP A 688 23.66 -6.29 -10.11
N PHE A 689 24.13 -7.45 -9.64
CA PHE A 689 23.27 -8.60 -9.35
C PHE A 689 22.25 -8.34 -8.25
N THR A 690 22.59 -7.52 -7.24
CA THR A 690 21.67 -7.28 -6.12
C THR A 690 20.53 -6.38 -6.56
N THR A 691 20.84 -5.35 -7.35
CA THR A 691 19.84 -4.45 -7.94
C THR A 691 18.92 -5.20 -8.92
N GLN A 692 19.47 -6.06 -9.78
CA GLN A 692 18.65 -6.89 -10.69
C GLN A 692 17.66 -7.79 -9.93
N ALA A 693 18.14 -8.50 -8.89
CA ALA A 693 17.29 -9.35 -8.06
C ALA A 693 16.20 -8.54 -7.33
N ALA A 694 16.57 -7.37 -6.79
CA ALA A 694 15.65 -6.47 -6.11
C ALA A 694 14.56 -5.95 -7.07
N LEU A 695 14.92 -5.48 -8.27
CA LEU A 695 13.99 -4.96 -9.27
C LEU A 695 13.03 -6.04 -9.78
N TYR A 696 13.53 -7.23 -10.10
CA TYR A 696 12.68 -8.35 -10.52
C TYR A 696 11.67 -8.70 -9.44
N THR A 697 12.14 -8.90 -8.20
CA THR A 697 11.29 -9.28 -7.07
C THR A 697 10.26 -8.20 -6.76
N HIS A 698 10.69 -6.94 -6.71
CA HIS A 698 9.82 -5.79 -6.48
C HIS A 698 8.66 -5.72 -7.47
N HIS A 699 8.95 -5.79 -8.78
CA HIS A 699 7.93 -5.71 -9.80
C HIS A 699 7.01 -6.95 -9.83
N GLN A 700 7.53 -8.15 -9.54
CA GLN A 700 6.67 -9.34 -9.46
C GLN A 700 5.71 -9.29 -8.26
N TYR A 701 6.17 -8.83 -7.09
CA TYR A 701 5.28 -8.64 -5.94
C TYR A 701 4.20 -7.59 -6.25
N ILE A 702 4.57 -6.45 -6.83
CA ILE A 702 3.61 -5.42 -7.23
C ILE A 702 2.61 -5.98 -8.24
N ALA A 703 3.07 -6.74 -9.24
CA ALA A 703 2.19 -7.39 -10.22
C ALA A 703 1.18 -8.31 -9.53
N GLY A 704 1.60 -9.12 -8.55
CA GLY A 704 0.71 -9.98 -7.76
C GLY A 704 -0.36 -9.21 -6.98
N PHE A 705 0.02 -8.11 -6.32
CA PHE A 705 -0.93 -7.22 -5.62
C PHE A 705 -1.93 -6.59 -6.58
N ILE A 706 -1.45 -6.05 -7.72
CA ILE A 706 -2.29 -5.41 -8.73
C ILE A 706 -3.26 -6.42 -9.36
N MET A 707 -2.79 -7.63 -9.73
CA MET A 707 -3.64 -8.69 -10.28
C MET A 707 -4.71 -9.15 -9.29
N THR A 708 -4.37 -9.27 -8.00
CA THR A 708 -5.35 -9.60 -6.96
C THR A 708 -6.41 -8.49 -6.83
N GLY A 709 -5.98 -7.22 -6.85
CA GLY A 709 -6.88 -6.07 -6.86
C GLY A 709 -7.81 -6.04 -8.08
N ALA A 710 -7.34 -6.49 -9.25
CA ALA A 710 -8.14 -6.59 -10.46
C ALA A 710 -9.36 -7.52 -10.28
N PHE A 711 -9.13 -8.74 -9.78
CA PHE A 711 -10.20 -9.70 -9.52
C PHE A 711 -11.11 -9.28 -8.36
N ALA A 712 -10.56 -8.63 -7.33
CA ALA A 712 -11.36 -8.05 -6.25
C ALA A 712 -12.35 -7.00 -6.80
N HIS A 713 -11.88 -6.08 -7.63
CA HIS A 713 -12.76 -5.07 -8.26
C HIS A 713 -13.72 -5.67 -9.28
N GLY A 714 -13.32 -6.72 -10.01
CA GLY A 714 -14.23 -7.51 -10.85
C GLY A 714 -15.38 -8.14 -10.05
N ALA A 715 -15.09 -8.73 -8.89
CA ALA A 715 -16.11 -9.30 -8.01
C ALA A 715 -17.05 -8.22 -7.44
N ILE A 716 -16.50 -7.07 -7.02
CA ILE A 716 -17.31 -5.93 -6.53
C ILE A 716 -18.24 -5.43 -7.64
N PHE A 717 -17.76 -5.36 -8.89
CA PHE A 717 -18.61 -5.04 -10.03
C PHE A 717 -19.80 -6.01 -10.15
N PHE A 718 -19.57 -7.32 -10.08
CA PHE A 718 -20.66 -8.31 -10.22
C PHE A 718 -21.70 -8.22 -9.11
N ILE A 719 -21.31 -7.83 -7.91
CA ILE A 719 -22.22 -7.66 -6.77
C ILE A 719 -23.04 -6.38 -6.91
N ARG A 720 -22.41 -5.31 -7.40
CA ARG A 720 -22.92 -3.95 -7.25
C ARG A 720 -23.49 -3.34 -8.52
N ASP A 721 -22.72 -3.41 -9.60
CA ASP A 721 -22.93 -2.63 -10.81
C ASP A 721 -23.47 -3.49 -11.96
N TYR A 722 -23.34 -4.81 -11.87
CA TYR A 722 -23.82 -5.71 -12.89
C TYR A 722 -25.35 -5.74 -12.93
N ASN A 723 -25.91 -5.42 -14.10
CA ASN A 723 -27.33 -5.50 -14.37
C ASN A 723 -27.61 -6.67 -15.33
N PRO A 724 -28.26 -7.76 -14.87
CA PRO A 724 -28.59 -8.91 -15.70
C PRO A 724 -29.49 -8.56 -16.89
N ALA A 725 -30.46 -7.66 -16.72
CA ALA A 725 -31.39 -7.29 -17.80
C ALA A 725 -30.67 -6.56 -18.94
N GLN A 726 -29.72 -5.67 -18.61
CA GLN A 726 -28.91 -4.99 -19.61
C GLN A 726 -27.97 -5.96 -20.36
N ASN A 727 -27.46 -6.97 -19.65
CA ASN A 727 -26.46 -7.91 -20.15
C ASN A 727 -27.05 -9.25 -20.65
N GLU A 728 -28.38 -9.36 -20.76
CA GLU A 728 -29.07 -10.61 -21.10
C GLU A 728 -28.48 -11.28 -22.36
N ASP A 729 -28.14 -12.57 -22.32
CA ASP A 729 -27.56 -13.33 -23.45
C ASP A 729 -26.35 -12.66 -24.15
N ASN A 730 -25.67 -11.70 -23.51
CA ASN A 730 -24.37 -11.22 -24.01
C ASN A 730 -23.23 -12.11 -23.48
N VAL A 731 -22.00 -11.86 -23.93
CA VAL A 731 -20.83 -12.67 -23.53
C VAL A 731 -20.62 -12.75 -22.02
N LEU A 732 -20.98 -11.70 -21.28
CA LEU A 732 -20.79 -11.62 -19.83
C LEU A 732 -21.85 -12.45 -19.08
N ALA A 733 -23.12 -12.36 -19.50
CA ALA A 733 -24.18 -13.22 -18.96
C ALA A 733 -23.91 -14.69 -19.26
N ARG A 734 -23.52 -15.00 -20.51
CA ARG A 734 -23.19 -16.39 -20.89
C ARG A 734 -22.10 -16.98 -20.02
N MET A 735 -21.02 -16.25 -19.76
CA MET A 735 -19.95 -16.70 -18.86
C MET A 735 -20.49 -17.09 -17.48
N LEU A 736 -21.49 -16.36 -16.95
CA LEU A 736 -22.12 -16.69 -15.68
C LEU A 736 -22.99 -17.95 -15.77
N ASP A 737 -23.66 -18.19 -16.90
CA ASP A 737 -24.52 -19.37 -17.11
C ASP A 737 -23.76 -20.70 -17.10
N HIS A 738 -22.46 -20.69 -17.39
CA HIS A 738 -21.59 -21.87 -17.36
C HIS A 738 -20.40 -21.73 -16.41
N LYS A 739 -20.52 -20.88 -15.38
CA LYS A 739 -19.46 -20.64 -14.39
C LYS A 739 -19.02 -21.92 -13.66
N GLU A 740 -19.92 -22.86 -13.43
CA GLU A 740 -19.62 -24.15 -12.78
C GLU A 740 -18.68 -25.00 -13.64
N ALA A 741 -18.84 -24.96 -14.96
CA ALA A 741 -17.92 -25.62 -15.89
C ALA A 741 -16.53 -24.98 -15.82
N ILE A 742 -16.44 -23.64 -15.84
CA ILE A 742 -15.16 -22.93 -15.73
C ILE A 742 -14.46 -23.28 -14.42
N ILE A 743 -15.17 -23.21 -13.29
CA ILE A 743 -14.62 -23.49 -11.95
C ILE A 743 -14.17 -24.95 -11.83
N SER A 744 -14.97 -25.91 -12.32
CA SER A 744 -14.61 -27.34 -12.24
C SER A 744 -13.36 -27.67 -13.07
N HIS A 745 -13.20 -27.08 -14.26
CA HIS A 745 -12.00 -27.28 -15.07
C HIS A 745 -10.75 -26.65 -14.41
N LEU A 746 -10.88 -25.46 -13.83
CA LEU A 746 -9.79 -24.83 -13.07
C LEU A 746 -9.41 -25.65 -11.82
N SER A 747 -10.39 -26.21 -11.12
CA SER A 747 -10.16 -27.11 -9.98
C SER A 747 -9.42 -28.38 -10.41
N TRP A 748 -9.88 -29.04 -11.48
CA TRP A 748 -9.20 -30.20 -12.05
C TRP A 748 -7.76 -29.89 -12.45
N ALA A 749 -7.52 -28.77 -13.16
CA ALA A 749 -6.19 -28.37 -13.57
C ALA A 749 -5.28 -28.10 -12.35
N SER A 750 -5.81 -27.45 -11.31
CA SER A 750 -5.08 -27.18 -10.06
C SER A 750 -4.69 -28.47 -9.34
N LEU A 751 -5.62 -29.42 -9.22
CA LEU A 751 -5.36 -30.74 -8.62
C LEU A 751 -4.36 -31.54 -9.45
N PHE A 752 -4.54 -31.56 -10.77
CA PHE A 752 -3.65 -32.25 -11.69
C PHE A 752 -2.22 -31.71 -11.55
N LEU A 753 -2.03 -30.40 -11.67
CA LEU A 753 -0.70 -29.78 -11.53
C LEU A 753 -0.12 -29.99 -10.13
N GLY A 754 -0.93 -29.81 -9.08
CA GLY A 754 -0.50 -29.98 -7.69
C GLY A 754 -0.01 -31.40 -7.38
N PHE A 755 -0.80 -32.42 -7.72
CA PHE A 755 -0.44 -33.82 -7.47
C PHE A 755 0.80 -34.25 -8.25
N HIS A 756 0.90 -33.92 -9.54
CA HIS A 756 2.02 -34.37 -10.36
C HIS A 756 3.30 -33.60 -10.03
N THR A 757 3.24 -32.29 -9.82
CA THR A 757 4.43 -31.49 -9.51
C THR A 757 4.98 -31.86 -8.14
N LEU A 758 4.14 -31.86 -7.09
CA LEU A 758 4.58 -32.22 -5.74
C LEU A 758 4.99 -33.70 -5.66
N GLY A 759 4.24 -34.60 -6.33
CA GLY A 759 4.57 -36.01 -6.38
C GLY A 759 5.95 -36.29 -6.96
N LEU A 760 6.32 -35.59 -8.04
CA LEU A 760 7.65 -35.71 -8.65
C LEU A 760 8.75 -35.12 -7.76
N TYR A 761 8.51 -33.99 -7.09
CA TYR A 761 9.47 -33.47 -6.08
C TYR A 761 9.71 -34.48 -4.95
N VAL A 762 8.63 -35.03 -4.36
CA VAL A 762 8.74 -36.01 -3.28
C VAL A 762 9.44 -37.29 -3.77
N HIS A 763 9.12 -37.79 -4.96
CA HIS A 763 9.85 -38.92 -5.56
C HIS A 763 11.35 -38.62 -5.68
N ASN A 764 11.71 -37.46 -6.22
CA ASN A 764 13.10 -37.07 -6.43
C ASN A 764 13.88 -36.91 -5.12
N ASP A 765 13.25 -36.35 -4.08
CA ASP A 765 13.83 -36.24 -2.74
C ASP A 765 14.04 -37.62 -2.09
N VAL A 766 13.09 -38.54 -2.25
CA VAL A 766 13.21 -39.92 -1.72
C VAL A 766 14.34 -40.67 -2.44
N MET A 767 14.43 -40.57 -3.77
CA MET A 767 15.51 -41.21 -4.53
C MET A 767 16.89 -40.65 -4.15
N LEU A 768 16.99 -39.33 -3.88
CA LEU A 768 18.21 -38.72 -3.35
C LEU A 768 18.53 -39.23 -1.95
N ALA A 769 17.54 -39.26 -1.05
CA ALA A 769 17.73 -39.73 0.32
C ALA A 769 18.16 -41.21 0.39
N PHE A 770 17.74 -42.02 -0.58
CA PHE A 770 18.16 -43.43 -0.72
C PHE A 770 19.51 -43.62 -1.43
N GLY A 771 20.18 -42.53 -1.84
CA GLY A 771 21.48 -42.61 -2.52
C GLY A 771 21.40 -43.15 -3.94
N THR A 772 20.22 -43.09 -4.57
CA THR A 772 19.99 -43.52 -5.97
C THR A 772 19.52 -42.34 -6.83
N PRO A 773 20.33 -41.28 -7.00
CA PRO A 773 19.95 -40.08 -7.78
C PRO A 773 19.61 -40.40 -9.25
N GLU A 774 20.17 -41.46 -9.82
CA GLU A 774 19.88 -41.92 -11.18
C GLU A 774 18.43 -42.40 -11.38
N LYS A 775 17.71 -42.66 -10.28
CA LYS A 775 16.27 -43.05 -10.30
C LYS A 775 15.32 -41.86 -10.18
N GLN A 776 15.86 -40.64 -10.10
CA GLN A 776 15.03 -39.44 -10.20
C GLN A 776 14.31 -39.40 -11.55
N ILE A 777 13.10 -38.86 -11.54
CA ILE A 777 12.38 -38.55 -12.77
C ILE A 777 12.76 -37.13 -13.16
N LEU A 778 13.55 -37.01 -14.22
CA LEU A 778 14.03 -35.74 -14.77
C LEU A 778 13.39 -35.53 -16.15
N ILE A 779 12.47 -34.57 -16.23
CA ILE A 779 11.72 -34.28 -17.46
C ILE A 779 12.31 -33.03 -18.12
N GLU A 780 12.76 -33.16 -19.35
CA GLU A 780 13.28 -32.02 -20.13
C GLU A 780 12.15 -31.10 -20.62
N PRO A 781 12.27 -29.77 -20.50
CA PRO A 781 11.29 -28.82 -21.00
C PRO A 781 11.43 -28.61 -22.52
N ILE A 782 11.27 -29.68 -23.31
CA ILE A 782 11.50 -29.72 -24.78
C ILE A 782 10.76 -28.59 -25.51
N PHE A 783 9.52 -28.27 -25.12
CA PHE A 783 8.77 -27.18 -25.77
C PHE A 783 9.40 -25.80 -25.53
N ALA A 784 9.91 -25.54 -24.33
CA ALA A 784 10.56 -24.28 -24.03
C ALA A 784 11.96 -24.22 -24.69
N GLN A 785 12.69 -25.33 -24.74
CA GLN A 785 13.96 -25.44 -25.46
C GLN A 785 13.76 -25.22 -26.98
N TRP A 786 12.67 -25.76 -27.54
CA TRP A 786 12.27 -25.52 -28.92
C TRP A 786 11.98 -24.03 -29.18
N ILE A 787 11.30 -23.33 -28.27
CA ILE A 787 11.08 -21.87 -28.38
C ILE A 787 12.43 -21.12 -28.36
N GLN A 788 13.35 -21.50 -27.48
CA GLN A 788 14.70 -20.89 -27.47
C GLN A 788 15.43 -21.12 -28.81
N SER A 789 15.32 -22.32 -29.39
CA SER A 789 15.87 -22.62 -30.71
C SER A 789 15.17 -21.86 -31.84
N ALA A 790 13.85 -21.72 -31.77
CA ALA A 790 13.08 -20.90 -32.71
C ALA A 790 13.55 -19.44 -32.71
N HIS A 791 14.04 -18.95 -31.56
CA HIS A 791 14.67 -17.64 -31.38
C HIS A 791 16.17 -17.61 -31.71
N GLY A 792 16.77 -18.69 -32.21
CA GLY A 792 18.16 -18.69 -32.68
C GLY A 792 19.19 -19.25 -31.70
N LYS A 793 18.76 -19.81 -30.56
CA LYS A 793 19.67 -20.52 -29.64
C LYS A 793 20.05 -21.88 -30.20
N THR A 794 21.32 -22.06 -30.53
CA THR A 794 21.81 -23.25 -31.26
C THR A 794 22.17 -24.43 -30.35
N SER A 795 22.31 -24.19 -29.04
CA SER A 795 22.82 -25.19 -28.08
C SER A 795 21.97 -26.47 -27.94
N TYR A 796 20.69 -26.45 -28.33
CA TYR A 796 19.80 -27.60 -28.25
C TYR A 796 19.70 -28.42 -29.54
N GLY A 797 20.19 -27.88 -30.67
CA GLY A 797 20.27 -28.63 -31.94
C GLY A 797 18.94 -28.92 -32.66
N PHE A 798 17.84 -28.17 -32.40
CA PHE A 798 16.58 -28.41 -33.12
C PHE A 798 16.58 -27.95 -34.59
N ASP A 799 17.45 -27.00 -34.97
CA ASP A 799 17.55 -26.43 -36.32
C ASP A 799 16.20 -25.96 -36.90
N VAL A 800 15.54 -25.05 -36.19
CA VAL A 800 14.22 -24.48 -36.56
C VAL A 800 14.22 -22.95 -36.58
N LEU A 801 13.47 -22.38 -37.51
CA LEU A 801 13.27 -20.92 -37.66
C LEU A 801 14.59 -20.13 -37.63
N LEU A 802 14.85 -19.32 -36.58
CA LEU A 802 16.05 -18.48 -36.51
C LEU A 802 17.32 -19.25 -36.15
N SER A 803 17.23 -20.49 -35.64
CA SER A 803 18.41 -21.35 -35.47
C SER A 803 18.85 -22.02 -36.78
N SER A 804 18.00 -21.98 -37.82
CA SER A 804 18.30 -22.51 -39.15
C SER A 804 18.76 -21.41 -40.10
N THR A 805 20.02 -21.50 -40.56
CA THR A 805 20.64 -20.46 -41.41
C THR A 805 20.04 -20.37 -42.81
N SER A 806 19.27 -21.38 -43.25
CA SER A 806 18.57 -21.40 -44.54
C SER A 806 17.10 -20.97 -44.47
N GLY A 807 16.55 -20.71 -43.28
CA GLY A 807 15.12 -20.42 -43.10
C GLY A 807 14.69 -19.06 -43.67
N PRO A 808 13.43 -18.90 -44.14
CA PRO A 808 12.89 -17.60 -44.56
C PRO A 808 12.95 -16.54 -43.44
N ALA A 809 12.67 -16.95 -42.19
CA ALA A 809 12.73 -16.07 -41.02
C ALA A 809 14.15 -15.54 -40.77
N PHE A 810 15.16 -16.40 -40.89
CA PHE A 810 16.56 -16.01 -40.77
C PHE A 810 16.95 -15.03 -41.89
N ASN A 811 16.59 -15.36 -43.14
CA ASN A 811 16.95 -14.54 -44.29
C ASN A 811 16.33 -13.13 -44.25
N ALA A 812 15.14 -12.97 -43.69
CA ALA A 812 14.48 -11.66 -43.57
C ALA A 812 15.21 -10.71 -42.60
N GLY A 813 15.80 -11.23 -41.51
CA GLY A 813 16.46 -10.42 -40.48
C GLY A 813 17.98 -10.27 -40.63
N ARG A 814 18.63 -11.11 -41.45
CA ARG A 814 20.09 -11.32 -41.45
C ARG A 814 20.97 -10.08 -41.65
N ASN A 815 20.44 -9.00 -42.25
CA ASN A 815 21.19 -7.77 -42.54
C ASN A 815 20.77 -6.58 -41.65
N ILE A 816 19.90 -6.80 -40.66
CA ILE A 816 19.32 -5.72 -39.83
C ILE A 816 19.63 -5.99 -38.35
N TRP A 817 18.70 -6.61 -37.61
CA TRP A 817 18.82 -6.85 -36.16
C TRP A 817 19.33 -8.25 -35.80
N LEU A 818 19.21 -9.20 -36.73
CA LEU A 818 19.40 -10.62 -36.44
C LEU A 818 20.85 -10.97 -36.05
N PRO A 819 21.92 -10.40 -36.67
CA PRO A 819 23.28 -10.70 -36.25
C PRO A 819 23.56 -10.33 -34.79
N GLY A 820 23.14 -9.14 -34.35
CA GLY A 820 23.30 -8.69 -32.96
C GLY A 820 22.48 -9.54 -31.99
N TRP A 821 21.25 -9.90 -32.37
CA TRP A 821 20.40 -10.81 -31.60
C TRP A 821 21.02 -12.22 -31.45
N LEU A 822 21.48 -12.83 -32.55
CA LEU A 822 22.07 -14.17 -32.54
C LEU A 822 23.35 -14.23 -31.72
N ASN A 823 24.15 -13.16 -31.75
CA ASN A 823 25.31 -13.02 -30.87
C ASN A 823 24.87 -13.02 -29.39
N ALA A 824 23.91 -12.17 -29.04
CA ALA A 824 23.44 -12.08 -27.66
C ALA A 824 22.79 -13.36 -27.13
N VAL A 825 21.93 -14.03 -27.90
CA VAL A 825 21.19 -15.22 -27.45
C VAL A 825 22.06 -16.49 -27.32
N ASN A 826 23.20 -16.52 -28.01
CA ASN A 826 24.17 -17.62 -27.93
C ASN A 826 25.35 -17.33 -27.00
N GLU A 827 25.41 -16.14 -26.38
CA GLU A 827 26.42 -15.78 -25.38
C GLU A 827 25.97 -16.23 -23.99
N ASN A 828 26.78 -17.07 -23.33
CA ASN A 828 26.42 -17.68 -22.04
C ASN A 828 26.69 -16.78 -20.83
N LYS A 829 27.19 -15.56 -21.05
CA LYS A 829 27.51 -14.59 -19.98
C LYS A 829 26.38 -13.63 -19.65
N ASN A 830 25.25 -13.68 -20.37
CA ASN A 830 24.09 -12.83 -20.12
C ASN A 830 22.85 -13.65 -19.71
N SER A 831 21.73 -12.97 -19.45
CA SER A 831 20.48 -13.59 -19.01
C SER A 831 19.43 -13.77 -20.13
N LEU A 832 19.79 -13.50 -21.39
CA LEU A 832 18.88 -13.63 -22.52
C LEU A 832 18.69 -15.12 -22.87
N PHE A 833 17.48 -15.63 -22.64
CA PHE A 833 17.14 -17.05 -22.85
C PHE A 833 18.15 -18.01 -22.21
N LEU A 834 18.32 -17.91 -20.87
CA LEU A 834 19.13 -18.83 -20.08
C LEU A 834 18.88 -20.30 -20.45
N THR A 835 19.93 -21.11 -20.42
CA THR A 835 19.80 -22.55 -20.69
C THR A 835 18.91 -23.19 -19.62
N ILE A 836 17.91 -23.96 -20.06
CA ILE A 836 16.90 -24.59 -19.20
C ILE A 836 16.98 -26.11 -19.28
N GLY A 837 16.75 -26.77 -18.14
CA GLY A 837 16.76 -28.23 -18.02
C GLY A 837 15.68 -28.76 -17.09
N PRO A 838 15.84 -29.98 -16.53
CA PRO A 838 14.78 -30.61 -15.73
C PRO A 838 14.39 -29.83 -14.48
N GLY A 839 15.34 -29.14 -13.85
CA GLY A 839 15.05 -28.27 -12.70
C GLY A 839 14.12 -27.10 -13.07
N ASP A 840 14.23 -26.57 -14.29
CA ASP A 840 13.36 -25.51 -14.81
C ASP A 840 11.96 -26.02 -15.14
N PHE A 841 11.83 -27.27 -15.60
CA PHE A 841 10.54 -27.91 -15.83
C PHE A 841 9.72 -28.02 -14.53
N PHE A 842 10.36 -28.41 -13.42
CA PHE A 842 9.70 -28.47 -12.12
C PHE A 842 9.46 -27.08 -11.52
N GLY A 843 10.42 -26.15 -11.66
CA GLY A 843 10.28 -24.77 -11.16
C GLY A 843 9.19 -23.97 -11.89
N SER A 844 9.04 -24.15 -13.19
CA SER A 844 7.98 -23.51 -14.00
C SER A 844 6.57 -24.04 -13.69
N SER A 845 6.47 -25.30 -13.23
CA SER A 845 5.21 -25.87 -12.75
C SER A 845 4.86 -25.42 -11.32
N CYS A 846 5.83 -24.88 -10.56
CA CYS A 846 5.67 -24.59 -9.14
C CYS A 846 5.46 -23.10 -8.78
N TYR A 847 5.93 -22.11 -9.57
CA TYR A 847 5.43 -20.70 -9.58
C TYR A 847 6.26 -19.83 -10.55
N CYS A 848 5.61 -18.81 -11.09
CA CYS A 848 6.10 -17.75 -11.99
C CYS A 848 7.15 -16.80 -11.36
N SER A 849 8.22 -17.32 -10.73
CA SER A 849 9.33 -16.50 -10.23
C SER A 849 10.59 -17.34 -9.97
N ARG A 850 11.58 -17.29 -10.88
CA ARG A 850 12.93 -17.84 -10.64
C ARG A 850 13.99 -16.76 -10.88
N PHE A 851 14.56 -16.22 -9.80
CA PHE A 851 15.92 -15.65 -9.78
C PHE A 851 16.51 -15.78 -8.38
N ALA A 852 17.05 -16.95 -8.06
CA ALA A 852 17.92 -17.13 -6.88
C ALA A 852 18.86 -18.36 -6.93
N TYR A 853 18.76 -19.24 -7.93
CA TYR A 853 19.34 -20.58 -7.79
C TYR A 853 20.67 -20.86 -8.49
N ASN A 854 21.25 -19.93 -9.26
CA ASN A 854 22.46 -20.23 -10.05
C ASN A 854 23.80 -19.75 -9.47
N TYR A 855 23.83 -19.15 -8.26
CA TYR A 855 25.10 -18.68 -7.66
C TYR A 855 25.40 -19.24 -6.26
N ILE A 856 24.64 -20.23 -5.79
CA ILE A 856 24.86 -20.83 -4.46
C ILE A 856 25.63 -22.14 -4.65
N ASN A 857 26.89 -22.13 -4.23
CA ASN A 857 27.73 -23.32 -4.09
C ASN A 857 27.07 -24.26 -3.06
N PHE A 858 26.52 -25.38 -3.53
CA PHE A 858 25.80 -26.39 -2.73
C PHE A 858 26.68 -27.17 -1.71
N SER A 859 27.94 -26.78 -1.49
CA SER A 859 28.84 -27.45 -0.55
C SER A 859 28.62 -27.12 0.94
N LYS A 860 27.69 -26.22 1.30
CA LYS A 860 27.38 -25.92 2.70
C LYS A 860 25.87 -25.95 2.93
N GLY A 861 25.46 -26.94 3.72
CA GLY A 861 24.06 -27.33 3.89
C GLY A 861 23.18 -26.33 4.66
N CYS A 862 21.88 -26.59 4.49
CA CYS A 862 20.75 -26.16 5.32
C CYS A 862 20.28 -24.71 5.17
N PHE A 863 19.23 -24.49 4.37
CA PHE A 863 18.26 -23.41 4.62
C PHE A 863 16.83 -23.91 4.44
N ARG A 864 16.02 -23.72 5.49
CA ARG A 864 14.58 -23.96 5.53
C ARG A 864 13.85 -22.80 4.88
N CYS A 865 13.09 -23.05 3.82
CA CYS A 865 12.10 -22.09 3.32
C CYS A 865 10.91 -22.03 4.29
N THR A 866 10.77 -20.91 4.99
CA THR A 866 9.51 -20.50 5.62
C THR A 866 8.73 -19.69 4.61
N TRP A 867 7.62 -20.24 4.12
CA TRP A 867 6.59 -19.51 3.38
C TRP A 867 5.60 -18.87 4.36
N PHE A 868 5.22 -17.63 4.10
CA PHE A 868 4.05 -16.96 4.68
C PHE A 868 3.02 -16.73 3.59
#